data_AF-A0A5C6PD30-F1
#
_entry.id   AF-A0A5C6PD30-F1
#
_cell.length_a   1.000
_cell.length_b   1.000
_cell.length_c   1.000
_cell.angle_alpha   90.00
_cell.angle_beta   90.00
_cell.angle_gamma   90.00
#
_symmetry.space_group_name_H-M   'P 1'
#
loop_
_entity.id
_entity.type
_entity.pdbx_description
1 polymer ?
#
loop_
_entity_poly.entity_id
_entity_poly.type
_entity_poly.pdbx_seq_one_letter_code
_entity_poly.pdbx_strand_id
1 'polypeptide(L)'
;MAATYTICFTPQEHKAAKMETGEIESEEDRESLEVPVLAIGPRAVLDFKTEYRFPTCAVKGSTEMTHLVRNVGNGPANFTLVTQRPFSVTPPAGTLGVFESTQVTVVFSPMTVGEHSRALTLHYHTGGGVEHNWWQLALQAGEDVHIRLHGSSEEVDVHLEPDLVHLTQTYISLSTVNRTVSLINKHNVPLRYCWTTVSSKQELNLMRRSSQFLQHEEQQERRNESDSTEFQRLSALPDASQGFTGPAEQDLRLSCSHGCITVEPAEGEVWPNIPVELNIVFKPEEAKLYQETIYCDITATGRKWKPSAAVAEAKTSLRHRDIVGHVQHGRNGLGMEATTPTWQKATPAERRHMVVEEVRHQEEAARCAKAVSQAQQGRWMKWEGVERRRITWSELWSMEASRLSFTIRAVYDVLPSPTNLHLWYGEEPACPQCAAPASLKHILVGCKISLTQGRYTWRHNQVLKCLAAELEKRRVKINSMPPNSQPVAPWKMSFVRGGEKRGSKPAPPEAGALTVARDWEMRVDLSQRLIFPSEIAVTNLRPDLVLWSKSCRRVFIVELTVPWEEAIGEAYEWKRLRYANLAAEAEGRGWSVKVWPVEVGCRGFVSRTTTKLLKEMGIRGQAQRRAVKELAATAEQSSHWLWLKRRDISWAAK
;
A
#
# COMPACT_ATOMS: atom_id res chain seq x y z
N MET A 1 -4.74 -22.84 -69.13
CA MET A 1 -5.26 -23.50 -67.91
C MET A 1 -4.55 -22.87 -66.73
N ALA A 2 -5.27 -22.45 -65.68
CA ALA A 2 -4.65 -21.89 -64.47
C ALA A 2 -4.59 -23.00 -63.41
N ALA A 3 -3.39 -23.36 -62.97
CA ALA A 3 -3.19 -24.31 -61.88
C ALA A 3 -2.99 -23.53 -60.57
N THR A 4 -3.81 -23.83 -59.57
CA THR A 4 -3.71 -23.24 -58.23
C THR A 4 -3.01 -24.23 -57.31
N TYR A 5 -1.86 -23.84 -56.77
CA TYR A 5 -1.09 -24.66 -55.83
C TYR A 5 -1.29 -24.14 -54.40
N THR A 6 -1.66 -25.03 -53.47
CA THR A 6 -1.81 -24.70 -52.04
C THR A 6 -0.54 -25.10 -51.31
N ILE A 7 0.26 -24.11 -50.90
CA ILE A 7 1.48 -24.34 -50.12
C ILE A 7 1.09 -24.40 -48.64
N CYS A 8 1.20 -25.59 -48.03
CA CYS A 8 0.94 -25.78 -46.60
C CYS A 8 2.26 -25.72 -45.82
N PHE A 9 2.49 -24.61 -45.11
CA PHE A 9 3.66 -24.42 -44.25
C PHE A 9 3.36 -24.86 -42.82
N THR A 10 4.20 -25.75 -42.27
CA THR A 10 4.10 -26.24 -40.89
C THR A 10 5.41 -25.98 -40.16
N PRO A 11 5.58 -24.83 -39.47
CA PRO A 11 6.83 -24.50 -38.80
C PRO A 11 7.12 -25.47 -37.65
N GLN A 12 8.33 -26.04 -37.62
CA GLN A 12 8.79 -26.86 -36.48
C GLN A 12 9.25 -26.01 -35.28
N GLU A 13 9.65 -24.75 -35.50
CA GLU A 13 10.04 -23.80 -34.45
C GLU A 13 9.34 -22.43 -34.64
N HIS A 14 9.01 -21.76 -33.54
CA HIS A 14 8.43 -20.41 -33.53
C HIS A 14 9.49 -19.30 -33.73
N LYS A 15 10.21 -19.31 -34.86
CA LYS A 15 11.21 -18.29 -35.21
C LYS A 15 10.92 -17.68 -36.57
N ALA A 16 11.40 -16.45 -36.80
CA ALA A 16 11.37 -15.87 -38.14
C ALA A 16 12.32 -16.66 -39.04
N ALA A 17 11.81 -17.18 -40.15
CA ALA A 17 12.58 -18.00 -41.09
C ALA A 17 12.30 -17.54 -42.52
N LYS A 18 13.35 -17.35 -43.31
CA LYS A 18 13.25 -17.34 -44.77
C LYS A 18 13.57 -18.75 -45.22
N MET A 19 12.58 -19.46 -45.78
CA MET A 19 12.85 -20.73 -46.44
C MET A 19 13.04 -20.45 -47.93
N GLU A 20 14.25 -20.68 -48.40
CA GLU A 20 14.51 -20.96 -49.81
C GLU A 20 14.43 -22.47 -49.94
N THR A 21 13.30 -23.00 -50.40
CA THR A 21 13.20 -24.24 -51.19
C THR A 21 11.74 -24.71 -51.25
N GLY A 22 11.16 -24.51 -52.42
CA GLY A 22 10.19 -25.40 -53.01
C GLY A 22 10.46 -25.33 -54.50
N GLU A 23 11.39 -26.15 -55.00
CA GLU A 23 11.56 -26.29 -56.45
C GLU A 23 10.33 -27.01 -56.99
N ILE A 24 9.53 -26.30 -57.78
CA ILE A 24 8.49 -26.94 -58.57
C ILE A 24 9.18 -27.39 -59.85
N GLU A 25 9.54 -28.66 -59.96
CA GLU A 25 9.98 -29.26 -61.22
C GLU A 25 8.76 -29.73 -62.01
N SER A 26 8.67 -29.31 -63.27
CA SER A 26 7.68 -29.86 -64.20
C SER A 26 8.19 -31.19 -64.77
N GLU A 27 7.32 -32.21 -64.86
CA GLU A 27 7.71 -33.56 -65.28
C GLU A 27 8.01 -33.67 -66.79
N GLU A 28 7.70 -32.65 -67.59
CA GLU A 28 7.89 -32.66 -69.05
C GLU A 28 9.06 -31.77 -69.53
N ASP A 29 9.30 -30.62 -68.89
CA ASP A 29 10.42 -29.73 -69.18
C ASP A 29 11.11 -29.34 -67.87
N ARG A 30 12.40 -29.69 -67.69
CA ARG A 30 13.22 -29.50 -66.47
C ARG A 30 13.48 -28.02 -66.12
N GLU A 31 12.45 -27.21 -65.95
CA GLU A 31 12.53 -25.87 -65.41
C GLU A 31 12.11 -25.90 -63.94
N SER A 32 13.03 -25.51 -63.04
CA SER A 32 12.74 -25.33 -61.62
C SER A 32 12.35 -23.88 -61.34
N LEU A 33 11.19 -23.69 -60.71
CA LEU A 33 10.73 -22.37 -60.26
C LEU A 33 10.92 -22.24 -58.75
N GLU A 34 11.76 -21.32 -58.31
CA GLU A 34 11.98 -21.02 -56.88
C GLU A 34 11.02 -19.92 -56.39
N VAL A 35 10.20 -20.22 -55.38
CA VAL A 35 9.30 -19.24 -54.73
C VAL A 35 9.80 -18.94 -53.31
N PRO A 36 10.32 -17.72 -53.02
CA PRO A 36 10.79 -17.39 -51.68
C PRO A 36 9.62 -17.17 -50.71
N VAL A 37 9.58 -17.93 -49.62
CA VAL A 37 8.56 -17.79 -48.56
C VAL A 37 9.18 -17.16 -47.32
N LEU A 38 8.62 -16.02 -46.88
CA LEU A 38 9.06 -15.30 -45.68
C LEU A 38 8.07 -15.56 -44.53
N ALA A 39 8.48 -16.31 -43.51
CA ALA A 39 7.69 -16.53 -42.30
C ALA A 39 8.10 -15.53 -41.21
N ILE A 40 7.16 -14.68 -40.79
CA ILE A 40 7.36 -13.71 -39.71
C ILE A 40 7.06 -14.41 -38.36
N GLY A 41 8.07 -14.44 -37.49
CA GLY A 41 7.97 -15.07 -36.16
C GLY A 41 7.14 -14.28 -35.14
N PRO A 42 7.04 -14.76 -33.88
CA PRO A 42 6.31 -14.09 -32.81
C PRO A 42 6.89 -12.69 -32.53
N ARG A 43 6.04 -11.66 -32.58
CA ARG A 43 6.43 -10.25 -32.35
C ARG A 43 5.86 -9.72 -31.04
N ALA A 44 6.66 -8.92 -30.35
CA ALA A 44 6.23 -8.12 -29.23
C ALA A 44 5.44 -6.89 -29.72
N VAL A 45 4.34 -6.54 -29.04
CA VAL A 45 3.54 -5.35 -29.36
C VAL A 45 3.05 -4.76 -28.05
N LEU A 46 3.47 -3.53 -27.74
CA LEU A 46 3.05 -2.82 -26.54
C LEU A 46 1.88 -1.87 -26.85
N ASP A 47 0.85 -1.94 -26.03
CA ASP A 47 -0.38 -1.15 -26.15
C ASP A 47 -0.19 0.30 -25.65
N PHE A 48 0.48 1.13 -26.46
CA PHE A 48 0.57 2.57 -26.27
C PHE A 48 -0.50 3.32 -27.07
N LYS A 49 -0.95 4.47 -26.55
CA LYS A 49 -1.80 5.39 -27.33
C LYS A 49 -0.96 6.17 -28.34
N THR A 50 -1.59 6.64 -29.41
CA THR A 50 -0.94 7.47 -30.43
C THR A 50 -0.62 8.89 -29.97
N GLU A 51 -1.38 9.43 -29.01
CA GLU A 51 -1.22 10.79 -28.50
C GLU A 51 -1.60 10.89 -27.01
N TYR A 52 -0.79 11.61 -26.23
CA TYR A 52 -1.03 11.95 -24.84
C TYR A 52 -1.10 13.47 -24.68
N ARG A 53 -2.25 13.97 -24.21
CA ARG A 53 -2.49 15.40 -23.94
C ARG A 53 -2.49 15.67 -22.44
N PHE A 54 -1.49 16.42 -22.00
CA PHE A 54 -1.36 16.88 -20.63
C PHE A 54 -2.29 18.06 -20.37
N PRO A 55 -2.85 18.18 -19.16
CA PRO A 55 -3.54 19.38 -18.76
C PRO A 55 -2.57 20.57 -18.70
N THR A 56 -3.09 21.79 -18.87
CA THR A 56 -2.28 23.02 -18.71
C THR A 56 -1.54 23.01 -17.37
N CYS A 57 -0.23 23.26 -17.44
CA CYS A 57 0.68 23.26 -16.31
C CYS A 57 1.35 24.64 -16.17
N ALA A 58 1.57 25.12 -14.95
CA ALA A 58 2.37 26.32 -14.73
C ALA A 58 3.83 26.10 -15.18
N VAL A 59 4.49 27.14 -15.69
CA VAL A 59 5.95 27.13 -15.90
C VAL A 59 6.65 26.86 -14.56
N LYS A 60 7.69 26.00 -14.57
CA LYS A 60 8.35 25.40 -13.37
C LYS A 60 7.47 24.43 -12.55
N GLY A 61 6.23 24.20 -12.95
CA GLY A 61 5.40 23.14 -12.40
C GLY A 61 5.77 21.76 -12.95
N SER A 62 5.14 20.72 -12.41
CA SER A 62 5.16 19.39 -13.02
C SER A 62 3.76 18.77 -13.05
N THR A 63 3.47 18.04 -14.11
CA THR A 63 2.25 17.21 -14.23
C THR A 63 2.65 15.82 -14.67
N GLU A 64 2.08 14.79 -14.06
CA GLU A 64 2.36 13.40 -14.39
C GLU A 64 1.12 12.70 -14.91
N MET A 65 1.31 11.76 -15.84
CA MET A 65 0.26 10.90 -16.36
C MET A 65 0.78 9.47 -16.38
N THR A 66 0.05 8.56 -15.72
CA THR A 66 0.44 7.14 -15.62
C THR A 66 -0.50 6.28 -16.45
N HIS A 67 0.07 5.39 -17.27
CA HIS A 67 -0.66 4.46 -18.11
C HIS A 67 -0.22 3.03 -17.88
N LEU A 68 -1.19 2.12 -17.86
CA LEU A 68 -0.92 0.68 -17.86
C LEU A 68 -0.68 0.24 -19.31
N VAL A 69 0.54 -0.15 -19.62
CA VAL A 69 0.95 -0.65 -20.94
C VAL A 69 1.01 -2.16 -20.88
N ARG A 70 0.39 -2.85 -21.83
CA ARG A 70 0.33 -4.31 -21.90
C ARG A 70 1.03 -4.82 -23.15
N ASN A 71 1.75 -5.93 -23.03
CA ASN A 71 2.22 -6.67 -24.19
C ASN A 71 1.07 -7.50 -24.78
N VAL A 72 0.56 -7.06 -25.92
CA VAL A 72 -0.47 -7.73 -26.73
C VAL A 72 0.13 -8.55 -27.88
N GLY A 73 1.46 -8.55 -28.00
CA GLY A 73 2.18 -9.35 -28.99
C GLY A 73 2.29 -10.83 -28.59
N ASN A 74 2.79 -11.64 -29.53
CA ASN A 74 2.99 -13.08 -29.36
C ASN A 74 4.41 -13.46 -28.89
N GLY A 75 5.25 -12.46 -28.57
CA GLY A 75 6.61 -12.65 -28.06
C GLY A 75 6.94 -11.70 -26.90
N PRO A 76 8.00 -11.98 -26.12
CA PRO A 76 8.46 -11.11 -25.04
C PRO A 76 8.97 -9.78 -25.61
N ALA A 77 8.58 -8.67 -24.98
CA ALA A 77 8.96 -7.32 -25.38
C ALA A 77 10.11 -6.82 -24.52
N ASN A 78 11.27 -6.54 -25.10
CA ASN A 78 12.30 -5.73 -24.45
C ASN A 78 12.29 -4.34 -25.09
N PHE A 79 12.13 -3.28 -24.31
CA PHE A 79 11.89 -1.96 -24.85
C PHE A 79 12.62 -0.84 -24.09
N THR A 80 12.95 0.23 -24.80
CA THR A 80 13.45 1.49 -24.23
C THR A 80 12.56 2.64 -24.68
N LEU A 81 12.27 3.53 -23.74
CA LEU A 81 11.46 4.73 -23.91
C LEU A 81 12.36 5.95 -23.82
N VAL A 82 12.45 6.71 -24.90
CA VAL A 82 13.27 7.91 -24.97
C VAL A 82 12.39 9.11 -25.27
N THR A 83 12.52 10.16 -24.46
CA THR A 83 11.88 11.45 -24.69
C THR A 83 12.84 12.58 -24.31
N GLN A 84 12.50 13.80 -24.70
CA GLN A 84 13.30 14.98 -24.43
C GLN A 84 12.54 15.97 -23.54
N ARG A 85 13.29 16.78 -22.79
CA ARG A 85 12.72 17.90 -22.02
C ARG A 85 11.85 18.77 -22.93
N PRO A 86 10.66 19.20 -22.47
CA PRO A 86 10.18 19.22 -21.08
C PRO A 86 9.53 17.92 -20.56
N PHE A 87 9.55 16.83 -21.31
CA PHE A 87 8.98 15.55 -20.89
C PHE A 87 10.06 14.59 -20.35
N SER A 88 9.68 13.73 -19.42
CA SER A 88 10.48 12.60 -18.93
C SER A 88 9.59 11.38 -18.72
N VAL A 89 10.18 10.19 -18.71
CA VAL A 89 9.43 8.92 -18.68
C VAL A 89 10.07 7.93 -17.71
N THR A 90 9.24 7.22 -16.96
CA THR A 90 9.66 6.22 -15.98
C THR A 90 8.74 4.99 -16.08
N PRO A 91 9.27 3.75 -16.21
CA PRO A 91 10.69 3.42 -16.36
C PRO A 91 11.21 3.74 -17.78
N PRO A 92 12.52 4.06 -17.93
CA PRO A 92 13.11 4.37 -19.24
C PRO A 92 13.36 3.11 -20.10
N ALA A 93 13.40 1.92 -19.50
CA ALA A 93 13.49 0.64 -20.21
C ALA A 93 12.81 -0.45 -19.39
N GLY A 94 12.40 -1.55 -20.05
CA GLY A 94 11.76 -2.66 -19.37
C GLY A 94 11.63 -3.89 -20.25
N THR A 95 11.35 -5.03 -19.61
CA THR A 95 11.03 -6.28 -20.28
C THR A 95 9.65 -6.75 -19.85
N LEU A 96 8.81 -7.11 -20.82
CA LEU A 96 7.44 -7.57 -20.61
C LEU A 96 7.21 -8.92 -21.29
N GLY A 97 6.83 -9.92 -20.53
CA GLY A 97 6.34 -11.19 -21.05
C GLY A 97 5.04 -11.02 -21.85
N VAL A 98 4.65 -12.07 -22.59
CA VAL A 98 3.38 -12.11 -23.33
C VAL A 98 2.22 -11.95 -22.32
N PHE A 99 1.30 -11.02 -22.60
CA PHE A 99 0.17 -10.64 -21.73
C PHE A 99 0.49 -9.95 -20.40
N GLU A 100 1.76 -9.73 -20.08
CA GLU A 100 2.20 -8.96 -18.92
C GLU A 100 1.95 -7.46 -19.12
N SER A 101 1.81 -6.71 -18.01
CA SER A 101 1.59 -5.28 -18.03
C SER A 101 2.51 -4.54 -17.06
N THR A 102 2.89 -3.31 -17.43
CA THR A 102 3.68 -2.41 -16.58
C THR A 102 3.06 -1.01 -16.56
N GLN A 103 3.37 -0.25 -15.51
CA GLN A 103 2.98 1.15 -15.43
C GLN A 103 4.08 2.04 -15.99
N VAL A 104 3.72 2.84 -16.99
CA VAL A 104 4.59 3.87 -17.57
C VAL A 104 4.05 5.23 -17.17
N THR A 105 4.87 6.02 -16.48
CA THR A 105 4.55 7.38 -16.05
C THR A 105 5.35 8.36 -16.89
N VAL A 106 4.65 9.29 -17.54
CA VAL A 106 5.26 10.41 -18.27
C VAL A 106 5.04 11.68 -17.46
N VAL A 107 6.12 12.42 -17.18
CA VAL A 107 6.11 13.67 -16.43
C VAL A 107 6.42 14.83 -17.36
N PHE A 108 5.57 15.85 -17.36
CA PHE A 108 5.72 17.10 -18.10
C PHE A 108 6.12 18.23 -17.13
N SER A 109 7.30 18.82 -17.36
CA SER A 109 7.91 19.88 -16.55
C SER A 109 8.37 21.04 -17.44
N PRO A 110 7.45 21.96 -17.84
CA PRO A 110 7.75 23.06 -18.75
C PRO A 110 8.58 24.16 -18.08
N MET A 111 9.60 24.64 -18.80
CA MET A 111 10.49 25.74 -18.34
C MET A 111 10.28 27.05 -19.12
N THR A 112 9.42 27.05 -20.14
CA THR A 112 9.05 28.25 -20.92
C THR A 112 7.54 28.24 -21.16
N VAL A 113 6.93 29.41 -21.29
CA VAL A 113 5.49 29.57 -21.59
C VAL A 113 5.19 29.10 -23.02
N GLY A 114 4.00 28.54 -23.23
CA GLY A 114 3.50 28.14 -24.55
C GLY A 114 3.15 26.65 -24.66
N GLU A 115 2.83 26.22 -25.89
CA GLU A 115 2.55 24.82 -26.21
C GLU A 115 3.83 24.04 -26.49
N HIS A 116 3.96 22.88 -25.83
CA HIS A 116 5.09 21.98 -25.94
C HIS A 116 4.64 20.67 -26.56
N SER A 117 5.22 20.34 -27.71
CA SER A 117 4.99 19.08 -28.40
C SER A 117 6.30 18.33 -28.62
N ARG A 118 6.38 17.08 -28.17
CA ARG A 118 7.56 16.20 -28.34
C ARG A 118 7.13 14.76 -28.62
N ALA A 119 8.01 13.98 -29.21
CA ALA A 119 7.80 12.55 -29.43
C ALA A 119 8.41 11.74 -28.28
N LEU A 120 7.64 10.79 -27.75
CA LEU A 120 8.14 9.66 -26.98
C LEU A 120 8.46 8.53 -27.96
N THR A 121 9.72 8.16 -28.05
CA THR A 121 10.22 7.12 -28.95
C THR A 121 10.31 5.82 -28.19
N LEU A 122 9.57 4.81 -28.65
CA LEU A 122 9.62 3.45 -28.14
C LEU A 122 10.49 2.61 -29.07
N HIS A 123 11.61 2.15 -28.56
CA HIS A 123 12.57 1.30 -29.24
C HIS A 123 12.43 -0.15 -28.77
N TYR A 124 12.16 -1.09 -29.68
CA TYR A 124 12.13 -2.53 -29.37
C TYR A 124 13.51 -3.17 -29.56
N HIS A 125 14.01 -3.87 -28.54
CA HIS A 125 15.26 -4.61 -28.60
C HIS A 125 14.92 -6.04 -29.02
N THR A 126 15.15 -6.36 -30.28
CA THR A 126 15.07 -7.74 -30.77
C THR A 126 16.31 -8.50 -30.31
N GLY A 127 16.13 -9.41 -29.34
CA GLY A 127 17.21 -10.26 -28.85
C GLY A 127 17.60 -11.33 -29.88
N GLY A 128 18.83 -11.26 -30.38
CA GLY A 128 19.45 -12.31 -31.19
C GLY A 128 20.87 -11.93 -31.59
N GLY A 129 21.84 -12.79 -31.26
CA GLY A 129 23.27 -12.58 -31.50
C GLY A 129 23.64 -12.27 -32.95
N VAL A 130 24.79 -11.60 -33.05
CA VAL A 130 25.46 -11.12 -34.27
C VAL A 130 25.73 -12.25 -35.25
N GLU A 131 25.28 -12.12 -36.49
CA GLU A 131 26.07 -12.52 -37.68
C GLU A 131 25.54 -11.87 -38.96
N HIS A 132 26.49 -11.53 -39.83
CA HIS A 132 26.41 -10.62 -40.97
C HIS A 132 25.28 -10.91 -41.96
N ASN A 133 24.29 -10.02 -42.07
CA ASN A 133 23.35 -9.98 -43.21
C ASN A 133 22.68 -8.61 -43.34
N TRP A 134 22.86 -7.93 -44.48
CA TRP A 134 22.36 -6.56 -44.76
C TRP A 134 20.83 -6.44 -44.55
N TRP A 135 20.05 -7.46 -44.88
CA TRP A 135 18.59 -7.47 -44.70
C TRP A 135 18.12 -7.47 -43.23
N GLN A 136 18.94 -7.93 -42.28
CA GLN A 136 18.58 -7.93 -40.86
C GLN A 136 18.67 -6.51 -40.26
N LEU A 137 19.60 -5.69 -40.75
CA LEU A 137 19.68 -4.25 -40.45
C LEU A 137 18.51 -3.45 -41.04
N ALA A 138 18.02 -3.82 -42.23
CA ALA A 138 16.85 -3.18 -42.84
C ALA A 138 15.53 -3.53 -42.10
N LEU A 139 15.45 -4.69 -41.45
CA LEU A 139 14.34 -5.09 -40.59
C LEU A 139 14.44 -4.55 -39.15
N GLN A 140 15.66 -4.30 -38.64
CA GLN A 140 15.88 -3.68 -37.32
C GLN A 140 15.70 -2.16 -37.30
N ALA A 141 15.94 -1.47 -38.41
CA ALA A 141 15.84 0.00 -38.49
C ALA A 141 14.39 0.55 -38.45
N GLY A 142 13.37 -0.31 -38.35
CA GLY A 142 11.97 0.06 -38.57
C GLY A 142 11.02 -0.05 -37.38
N GLU A 143 11.46 -0.45 -36.19
CA GLU A 143 10.55 -0.70 -35.06
C GLU A 143 10.50 0.44 -34.02
N ASP A 144 10.84 1.67 -34.40
CA ASP A 144 10.67 2.84 -33.52
C ASP A 144 9.25 3.40 -33.60
N VAL A 145 8.48 3.19 -32.54
CA VAL A 145 7.12 3.74 -32.43
C VAL A 145 7.19 5.13 -31.80
N HIS A 146 6.72 6.13 -32.55
CA HIS A 146 6.72 7.52 -32.12
C HIS A 146 5.34 7.92 -31.59
N ILE A 147 5.28 8.29 -30.32
CA ILE A 147 4.06 8.69 -29.62
C ILE A 147 4.09 10.19 -29.38
N ARG A 148 3.02 10.91 -29.73
CA ARG A 148 2.95 12.36 -29.56
C ARG A 148 2.61 12.75 -28.12
N LEU A 149 3.46 13.55 -27.48
CA LEU A 149 3.22 14.18 -26.18
C LEU A 149 2.93 15.66 -26.38
N HIS A 150 1.81 16.14 -25.84
CA HIS A 150 1.40 17.54 -25.93
C HIS A 150 1.10 18.11 -24.55
N GLY A 151 1.70 19.25 -24.20
CA GLY A 151 1.43 19.96 -22.95
C GLY A 151 1.41 21.47 -23.15
N SER A 152 0.41 22.14 -22.59
CA SER A 152 0.34 23.61 -22.57
C SER A 152 0.91 24.14 -21.27
N SER A 153 1.62 25.27 -21.35
CA SER A 153 2.18 25.94 -20.18
C SER A 153 1.88 27.42 -20.11
N GLU A 154 1.53 27.87 -18.91
CA GLU A 154 1.12 29.25 -18.61
C GLU A 154 2.03 29.85 -17.54
N GLU A 155 2.24 31.17 -17.62
CA GLU A 155 3.00 31.93 -16.61
C GLU A 155 2.14 32.16 -15.37
N VAL A 156 2.75 32.04 -14.20
CA VAL A 156 2.05 32.24 -12.92
C VAL A 156 2.15 33.70 -12.52
N ASP A 157 1.01 34.39 -12.44
CA ASP A 157 0.93 35.79 -11.98
C ASP A 157 1.06 35.87 -10.46
N VAL A 158 2.30 36.01 -9.99
CA VAL A 158 2.66 36.27 -8.59
C VAL A 158 3.45 37.56 -8.51
N HIS A 159 3.06 38.44 -7.60
CA HIS A 159 3.75 39.71 -7.38
C HIS A 159 4.12 39.93 -5.92
N LEU A 160 5.20 40.68 -5.72
CA LEU A 160 5.62 41.22 -4.44
C LEU A 160 5.14 42.68 -4.37
N GLU A 161 4.53 43.07 -3.25
CA GLU A 161 4.13 44.44 -3.01
C GLU A 161 4.74 44.92 -1.68
N PRO A 162 5.69 45.87 -1.69
CA PRO A 162 6.37 46.49 -2.83
C PRO A 162 7.45 45.59 -3.44
N ASP A 163 7.84 45.86 -4.68
CA ASP A 163 8.89 45.18 -5.45
C ASP A 163 10.32 45.60 -5.05
N LEU A 164 10.46 46.76 -4.41
CA LEU A 164 11.69 47.26 -3.81
C LEU A 164 11.46 47.63 -2.34
N VAL A 165 12.35 47.16 -1.47
CA VAL A 165 12.29 47.44 -0.03
C VAL A 165 13.43 48.37 0.36
N HIS A 166 13.08 49.59 0.78
CA HIS A 166 14.02 50.48 1.44
C HIS A 166 14.13 50.11 2.93
N LEU A 167 15.30 49.62 3.32
CA LEU A 167 15.61 49.34 4.72
C LEU A 167 15.94 50.65 5.45
N THR A 168 15.46 50.79 6.69
CA THR A 168 15.75 51.97 7.51
C THR A 168 17.21 51.95 7.96
N GLN A 169 17.80 53.14 8.13
CA GLN A 169 19.16 53.27 8.65
C GLN A 169 19.23 52.73 10.09
N THR A 170 20.18 51.83 10.35
CA THR A 170 20.37 51.19 11.67
C THR A 170 21.85 51.15 12.05
N TYR A 171 22.13 51.04 13.34
CA TYR A 171 23.49 50.98 13.86
C TYR A 171 24.05 49.54 13.77
N ILE A 172 25.37 49.43 13.59
CA ILE A 172 26.08 48.15 13.66
C ILE A 172 25.71 47.46 14.98
N SER A 173 25.37 46.17 14.93
CA SER A 173 24.87 45.31 16.02
C SER A 173 23.38 45.38 16.37
N LEU A 174 22.57 46.26 15.76
CA LEU A 174 21.10 46.25 15.90
C LEU A 174 20.43 45.49 14.75
N SER A 175 19.45 44.63 15.09
CA SER A 175 18.56 43.99 14.12
C SER A 175 17.30 44.81 13.94
N THR A 176 17.02 45.24 12.72
CA THR A 176 15.77 45.93 12.36
C THR A 176 14.88 44.96 11.60
N VAL A 177 13.64 44.77 12.06
CA VAL A 177 12.62 43.98 11.36
C VAL A 177 11.72 44.92 10.57
N ASN A 178 11.68 44.79 9.25
CA ASN A 178 10.79 45.53 8.38
C ASN A 178 9.64 44.63 7.90
N ARG A 179 8.40 44.99 8.27
CA ARG A 179 7.16 44.29 7.90
C ARG A 179 6.50 45.01 6.73
N THR A 180 7.06 44.87 5.53
CA THR A 180 6.58 45.66 4.39
C THR A 180 6.29 44.87 3.13
N VAL A 181 6.64 43.58 3.01
CA VAL A 181 6.47 42.84 1.76
C VAL A 181 5.33 41.84 1.84
N SER A 182 4.35 41.99 0.95
CA SER A 182 3.26 41.05 0.76
C SER A 182 3.48 40.25 -0.53
N LEU A 183 3.49 38.92 -0.42
CA LEU A 183 3.50 38.00 -1.55
C LEU A 183 2.06 37.69 -1.95
N ILE A 184 1.65 38.10 -3.15
CA ILE A 184 0.27 37.99 -3.62
C ILE A 184 0.19 37.04 -4.81
N ASN A 185 -0.56 35.95 -4.64
CA ASN A 185 -0.85 34.98 -5.67
C ASN A 185 -2.19 35.31 -6.35
N LYS A 186 -2.15 35.85 -7.58
CA LYS A 186 -3.35 36.09 -8.40
C LYS A 186 -3.77 34.86 -9.21
N HIS A 187 -2.98 33.79 -9.17
CA HIS A 187 -3.28 32.56 -9.86
C HIS A 187 -4.30 31.71 -9.08
N ASN A 188 -5.09 30.92 -9.80
CA ASN A 188 -6.19 30.12 -9.23
C ASN A 188 -5.73 28.86 -8.47
N VAL A 189 -4.43 28.64 -8.28
CA VAL A 189 -3.86 27.43 -7.67
C VAL A 189 -2.94 27.84 -6.52
N PRO A 190 -2.99 27.17 -5.36
CA PRO A 190 -2.04 27.44 -4.29
C PRO A 190 -0.60 27.10 -4.74
N LEU A 191 0.33 27.98 -4.39
CA LEU A 191 1.73 27.86 -4.78
C LEU A 191 2.57 27.74 -3.52
N ARG A 192 3.68 27.02 -3.59
CA ARG A 192 4.71 27.02 -2.55
C ARG A 192 5.82 27.98 -2.96
N TYR A 193 6.20 28.86 -2.05
CA TYR A 193 7.34 29.75 -2.22
C TYR A 193 8.50 29.30 -1.34
N CYS A 194 9.72 29.51 -1.82
CA CYS A 194 10.96 29.28 -1.09
C CYS A 194 11.97 30.38 -1.44
N TRP A 195 12.56 31.03 -0.44
CA TRP A 195 13.57 32.08 -0.62
C TRP A 195 14.96 31.48 -0.82
N THR A 196 15.66 31.91 -1.86
CA THR A 196 17.02 31.46 -2.20
C THR A 196 17.93 32.64 -2.55
N THR A 197 19.23 32.44 -2.38
CA THR A 197 20.28 33.46 -2.61
C THR A 197 20.91 33.34 -4.00
N VAL A 198 20.42 32.42 -4.84
CA VAL A 198 21.00 32.07 -6.14
C VAL A 198 19.98 32.34 -7.24
N SER A 199 20.40 33.03 -8.31
CA SER A 199 19.54 33.26 -9.46
C SER A 199 19.24 31.95 -10.19
N SER A 200 18.00 31.79 -10.68
CA SER A 200 17.53 30.62 -11.45
C SER A 200 18.41 30.24 -12.66
N LYS A 201 19.20 31.17 -13.21
CA LYS A 201 20.18 30.91 -14.29
C LYS A 201 21.46 30.23 -13.81
N GLN A 202 21.91 30.46 -12.57
CA GLN A 202 23.06 29.78 -11.97
C GLN A 202 22.69 28.42 -11.38
N GLU A 203 21.47 28.27 -10.83
CA GLU A 203 20.92 26.97 -10.42
C GLU A 203 20.80 26.00 -11.60
N LEU A 204 20.39 26.46 -12.79
CA LEU A 204 20.42 25.66 -14.01
C LEU A 204 21.82 25.16 -14.37
N ASN A 205 22.87 25.95 -14.12
CA ASN A 205 24.26 25.57 -14.36
C ASN A 205 24.83 24.66 -13.27
N LEU A 206 24.43 24.87 -12.01
CA LEU A 206 24.77 24.02 -10.87
C LEU A 206 24.07 22.66 -10.98
N MET A 207 22.78 22.61 -11.28
CA MET A 207 22.07 21.35 -11.59
C MET A 207 22.63 20.70 -12.84
N ARG A 208 22.99 21.45 -13.90
CA ARG A 208 23.64 20.87 -15.09
C ARG A 208 25.00 20.28 -14.75
N ARG A 209 25.77 20.90 -13.85
CA ARG A 209 27.06 20.37 -13.34
C ARG A 209 26.87 19.18 -12.39
N SER A 210 25.89 19.21 -11.48
CA SER A 210 25.59 18.11 -10.55
C SER A 210 24.98 16.91 -11.26
N SER A 211 24.13 17.11 -12.27
CA SER A 211 23.63 16.04 -13.13
C SER A 211 24.72 15.48 -14.05
N GLN A 212 25.66 16.31 -14.52
CA GLN A 212 26.85 15.82 -15.22
C GLN A 212 27.78 15.04 -14.29
N PHE A 213 27.94 15.45 -13.03
CA PHE A 213 28.71 14.74 -12.02
C PHE A 213 28.08 13.39 -11.65
N LEU A 214 26.76 13.35 -11.41
CA LEU A 214 26.03 12.10 -11.12
C LEU A 214 26.00 11.16 -12.33
N GLN A 215 25.91 11.69 -13.56
CA GLN A 215 26.03 10.87 -14.77
C GLN A 215 27.46 10.37 -14.99
N HIS A 216 28.49 11.11 -14.57
CA HIS A 216 29.88 10.70 -14.64
C HIS A 216 30.20 9.66 -13.54
N GLU A 217 29.66 9.80 -12.33
CA GLU A 217 29.74 8.78 -11.26
C GLU A 217 28.99 7.51 -11.66
N GLU A 218 27.76 7.59 -12.19
CA GLU A 218 27.04 6.40 -12.69
C GLU A 218 27.73 5.74 -13.91
N GLN A 219 28.41 6.51 -14.75
CA GLN A 219 29.20 5.95 -15.87
C GLN A 219 30.54 5.36 -15.41
N GLN A 220 31.11 5.88 -14.32
CA GLN A 220 32.38 5.44 -13.75
C GLN A 220 32.18 4.22 -12.83
N GLU A 221 31.05 4.12 -12.13
CA GLU A 221 30.59 2.92 -11.42
C GLU A 221 30.27 1.78 -12.40
N ARG A 222 29.58 2.06 -13.52
CA ARG A 222 29.36 1.05 -14.58
C ARG A 222 30.63 0.60 -15.29
N ARG A 223 31.67 1.46 -15.38
CA ARG A 223 32.99 1.06 -15.90
C ARG A 223 33.79 0.24 -14.88
N ASN A 224 33.71 0.56 -13.60
CA ASN A 224 34.42 -0.15 -12.54
C ASN A 224 33.81 -1.53 -12.20
N GLU A 225 32.55 -1.79 -12.56
CA GLU A 225 31.97 -3.15 -12.48
C GLU A 225 32.47 -4.09 -13.61
N SER A 226 33.19 -3.58 -14.60
CA SER A 226 33.70 -4.37 -15.74
C SER A 226 35.13 -4.89 -15.57
N ASP A 227 35.90 -4.35 -14.62
CA ASP A 227 37.29 -4.75 -14.37
C ASP A 227 37.44 -5.22 -12.91
N SER A 228 37.34 -6.52 -12.71
CA SER A 228 37.67 -7.16 -11.44
C SER A 228 39.11 -7.64 -11.47
N THR A 229 40.04 -6.83 -10.96
CA THR A 229 41.28 -7.34 -10.35
C THR A 229 41.96 -6.29 -9.46
N GLU A 230 42.35 -6.75 -8.27
CA GLU A 230 43.27 -6.14 -7.28
C GLU A 230 42.73 -5.09 -6.28
N PHE A 231 42.28 -5.62 -5.15
CA PHE A 231 42.49 -5.05 -3.82
C PHE A 231 43.97 -4.65 -3.60
N GLN A 232 44.27 -3.38 -3.29
CA GLN A 232 45.08 -2.98 -2.13
C GLN A 232 45.42 -1.47 -2.04
N ARG A 233 45.08 -0.89 -0.87
CA ARG A 233 45.79 0.17 -0.09
C ARG A 233 45.41 1.66 -0.25
N LEU A 234 45.43 2.30 0.92
CA LEU A 234 45.46 3.74 1.29
C LEU A 234 44.07 4.38 1.40
N SER A 235 43.44 4.60 2.57
CA SER A 235 43.86 5.15 3.89
C SER A 235 44.28 6.63 3.90
N ALA A 236 43.66 7.38 4.83
CA ALA A 236 43.89 8.76 5.28
C ALA A 236 43.08 9.83 4.50
N LEU A 237 42.24 10.67 5.12
CA LEU A 237 42.45 11.64 6.22
C LEU A 237 41.05 12.18 6.70
N PRO A 238 40.94 13.13 7.66
CA PRO A 238 41.20 13.00 9.09
C PRO A 238 40.00 13.45 9.96
N ASP A 239 40.16 13.13 11.24
CA ASP A 239 39.37 13.48 12.43
C ASP A 239 39.11 14.99 12.62
N ALA A 240 37.90 15.34 13.07
CA ALA A 240 37.60 16.58 13.79
C ALA A 240 36.34 16.38 14.63
N SER A 241 36.51 15.68 15.76
CA SER A 241 35.58 15.68 16.88
C SER A 241 35.96 16.77 17.89
N GLN A 242 34.97 17.56 18.34
CA GLN A 242 34.86 18.33 19.60
C GLN A 242 33.55 19.16 19.49
N GLY A 243 32.38 18.82 20.09
CA GLY A 243 32.02 18.80 21.53
C GLY A 243 31.77 20.24 22.02
N PHE A 244 30.67 20.72 22.62
CA PHE A 244 29.44 20.29 23.32
C PHE A 244 28.44 21.50 23.20
N THR A 245 27.10 21.47 23.33
CA THR A 245 26.20 21.25 24.49
C THR A 245 24.74 21.44 24.00
N GLY A 246 23.75 20.68 24.51
CA GLY A 246 22.31 20.93 24.23
C GLY A 246 21.72 22.09 25.05
N PRO A 247 20.39 22.22 25.25
CA PRO A 247 19.23 21.71 24.52
C PRO A 247 18.23 22.86 24.20
N ALA A 248 18.02 23.21 22.94
CA ALA A 248 16.91 24.08 22.52
C ALA A 248 16.72 24.02 20.99
N GLU A 249 15.52 24.36 20.55
CA GLU A 249 15.18 24.83 19.21
C GLU A 249 14.88 23.77 18.14
N GLN A 250 13.70 23.23 18.34
CA GLN A 250 12.72 22.78 17.35
C GLN A 250 12.34 23.82 16.26
N ASP A 251 13.12 24.88 16.01
CA ASP A 251 12.73 26.06 15.20
C ASP A 251 13.60 26.35 13.95
N LEU A 252 14.57 25.50 13.61
CA LEU A 252 15.50 25.77 12.50
C LEU A 252 14.97 25.35 11.12
N ARG A 253 13.91 26.02 10.62
CA ARG A 253 13.62 26.25 9.18
C ARG A 253 12.81 27.52 8.90
N LEU A 254 12.81 28.52 9.79
CA LEU A 254 11.96 29.70 9.65
C LEU A 254 12.58 30.83 8.80
N SER A 255 13.88 30.84 8.51
CA SER A 255 14.54 32.04 7.97
C SER A 255 15.60 31.74 6.89
N CYS A 256 15.62 32.54 5.82
CA CYS A 256 16.63 32.48 4.74
C CYS A 256 17.51 33.73 4.84
N SER A 257 18.81 33.56 5.07
CA SER A 257 19.76 34.65 5.24
C SER A 257 20.73 34.78 4.07
N HIS A 258 20.96 36.00 3.61
CA HIS A 258 21.99 36.38 2.67
C HIS A 258 22.78 37.57 3.23
N GLY A 259 23.99 37.31 3.73
CA GLY A 259 24.78 38.31 4.42
C GLY A 259 24.04 38.87 5.64
N CYS A 260 23.82 40.18 5.65
CA CYS A 260 23.14 40.92 6.71
C CYS A 260 21.61 40.99 6.57
N ILE A 261 21.02 40.35 5.55
CA ILE A 261 19.56 40.37 5.31
C ILE A 261 18.99 38.97 5.51
N THR A 262 17.88 38.86 6.24
CA THR A 262 17.17 37.60 6.51
C THR A 262 15.69 37.75 6.20
N VAL A 263 15.07 36.78 5.52
CA VAL A 263 13.64 36.77 5.18
C VAL A 263 12.91 35.67 5.97
N GLU A 264 11.79 36.03 6.59
CA GLU A 264 10.97 35.13 7.42
C GLU A 264 9.47 35.25 7.08
N PRO A 265 8.76 34.14 6.81
CA PRO A 265 9.26 32.77 6.71
C PRO A 265 10.07 32.47 5.42
N ALA A 266 11.06 31.58 5.52
CA ALA A 266 11.91 31.15 4.40
C ALA A 266 11.17 30.33 3.33
N GLU A 267 10.16 29.56 3.75
CA GLU A 267 9.33 28.73 2.90
C GLU A 267 7.88 28.76 3.38
N GLY A 268 6.93 28.63 2.46
CA GLY A 268 5.51 28.62 2.82
C GLY A 268 4.58 28.39 1.63
N GLU A 269 3.27 28.36 1.89
CA GLU A 269 2.23 28.23 0.87
C GLU A 269 1.46 29.55 0.72
N VAL A 270 1.34 30.04 -0.51
CA VAL A 270 0.57 31.24 -0.86
C VAL A 270 -0.74 30.82 -1.56
N TRP A 271 -1.85 31.12 -0.91
CA TRP A 271 -3.19 30.78 -1.39
C TRP A 271 -3.70 31.83 -2.39
N PRO A 272 -4.58 31.44 -3.33
CA PRO A 272 -5.15 32.40 -4.29
C PRO A 272 -5.81 33.59 -3.59
N ASN A 273 -5.43 34.81 -3.97
CA ASN A 273 -5.94 36.08 -3.44
C ASN A 273 -5.78 36.28 -1.93
N ILE A 274 -4.96 35.48 -1.25
CA ILE A 274 -4.62 35.67 0.16
C ILE A 274 -3.15 36.08 0.23
N PRO A 275 -2.84 37.35 0.53
CA PRO A 275 -1.47 37.82 0.64
C PRO A 275 -0.75 37.13 1.82
N VAL A 276 0.52 36.79 1.63
CA VAL A 276 1.39 36.30 2.70
C VAL A 276 2.34 37.42 3.10
N GLU A 277 2.32 37.80 4.39
CA GLU A 277 3.21 38.81 4.96
C GLU A 277 4.60 38.21 5.24
N LEU A 278 5.64 38.90 4.76
CA LEU A 278 7.03 38.51 4.92
C LEU A 278 7.76 39.55 5.75
N ASN A 279 8.52 39.09 6.74
CA ASN A 279 9.39 39.92 7.56
C ASN A 279 10.80 39.92 6.96
N ILE A 280 11.36 41.11 6.73
CA ILE A 280 12.75 41.26 6.31
C ILE A 280 13.54 41.80 7.49
N VAL A 281 14.46 41.00 8.01
CA VAL A 281 15.35 41.36 9.12
C VAL A 281 16.69 41.81 8.56
N PHE A 282 17.10 43.03 8.89
CA PHE A 282 18.39 43.60 8.52
C PHE A 282 19.29 43.74 9.75
N LYS A 283 20.47 43.13 9.70
CA LYS A 283 21.48 43.11 10.77
C LYS A 283 22.88 43.39 10.20
N PRO A 284 23.29 44.67 10.06
CA PRO A 284 24.58 45.03 9.49
C PRO A 284 25.75 44.78 10.46
N GLU A 285 26.85 44.24 9.95
CA GLU A 285 28.08 43.96 10.70
C GLU A 285 29.17 45.03 10.49
N GLU A 286 29.13 45.72 9.35
CA GLU A 286 30.02 46.84 9.00
C GLU A 286 29.22 48.09 8.59
N ALA A 287 29.74 49.29 8.86
CA ALA A 287 29.13 50.56 8.45
C ALA A 287 29.38 50.85 6.97
N LYS A 288 28.59 50.21 6.10
CA LYS A 288 28.61 50.40 4.65
C LYS A 288 27.19 50.37 4.08
N LEU A 289 27.05 50.81 2.84
CA LEU A 289 25.80 50.66 2.09
C LEU A 289 25.65 49.20 1.66
N TYR A 290 24.53 48.58 2.01
CA TYR A 290 24.20 47.21 1.58
C TYR A 290 23.13 47.26 0.50
N GLN A 291 23.40 46.61 -0.63
CA GLN A 291 22.45 46.41 -1.72
C GLN A 291 22.58 44.96 -2.18
N GLU A 292 21.60 44.14 -1.81
CA GLU A 292 21.59 42.70 -2.07
C GLU A 292 20.27 42.32 -2.75
N THR A 293 20.28 41.26 -3.57
CA THR A 293 19.08 40.73 -4.23
C THR A 293 18.84 39.30 -3.77
N ILE A 294 17.65 39.05 -3.21
CA ILE A 294 17.22 37.71 -2.77
C ILE A 294 16.13 37.24 -3.74
N TYR A 295 16.18 35.97 -4.14
CA TYR A 295 15.24 35.39 -5.10
C TYR A 295 14.16 34.59 -4.37
N CYS A 296 12.94 34.64 -4.89
CA CYS A 296 11.81 33.82 -4.43
C CYS A 296 11.50 32.79 -5.51
N ASP A 297 11.73 31.50 -5.25
CA ASP A 297 11.31 30.43 -6.13
C ASP A 297 9.89 29.99 -5.82
N ILE A 298 9.08 29.83 -6.87
CA ILE A 298 7.65 29.57 -6.78
C ILE A 298 7.36 28.27 -7.52
N THR A 299 6.84 27.29 -6.79
CA THR A 299 6.46 25.98 -7.33
C THR A 299 4.97 25.75 -7.14
N ALA A 300 4.28 25.26 -8.16
CA ALA A 300 2.85 24.97 -8.06
C ALA A 300 2.62 23.71 -7.20
N THR A 301 1.84 23.83 -6.12
CA THR A 301 1.51 22.70 -5.25
C THR A 301 0.01 22.45 -5.25
N GLY A 302 -0.47 21.48 -6.05
CA GLY A 302 -1.82 20.95 -5.84
C GLY A 302 -2.45 20.23 -7.03
N ARG A 303 -2.90 18.99 -6.80
CA ARG A 303 -3.89 18.33 -7.66
C ARG A 303 -5.28 18.82 -7.26
N LYS A 304 -5.93 19.64 -8.07
CA LYS A 304 -7.37 19.87 -7.93
C LYS A 304 -8.12 18.63 -8.41
N TRP A 305 -8.95 18.03 -7.55
CA TRP A 305 -9.88 16.98 -7.99
C TRP A 305 -10.78 17.57 -9.08
N LYS A 306 -10.78 16.98 -10.28
CA LYS A 306 -11.60 17.39 -11.41
C LYS A 306 -12.84 16.48 -11.47
N PRO A 307 -14.01 16.90 -10.94
CA PRO A 307 -15.16 16.02 -10.83
C PRO A 307 -15.67 15.55 -12.19
N SER A 308 -15.58 16.41 -13.22
CA SER A 308 -15.98 16.08 -14.59
C SER A 308 -15.15 14.95 -15.19
N ALA A 309 -13.83 14.98 -15.00
CA ALA A 309 -12.92 13.94 -15.47
C ALA A 309 -13.16 12.62 -14.72
N ALA A 310 -13.25 12.66 -13.39
CA ALA A 310 -13.52 11.47 -12.57
C ALA A 310 -14.89 10.84 -12.90
N VAL A 311 -15.92 11.64 -13.13
CA VAL A 311 -17.24 11.15 -13.53
C VAL A 311 -17.21 10.54 -14.94
N ALA A 312 -16.46 11.14 -15.88
CA ALA A 312 -16.31 10.58 -17.21
C ALA A 312 -15.59 9.22 -17.17
N GLU A 313 -14.50 9.12 -16.43
CA GLU A 313 -13.72 7.90 -16.23
C GLU A 313 -14.54 6.79 -15.55
N ALA A 314 -15.28 7.12 -14.49
CA ALA A 314 -16.18 6.19 -13.82
C ALA A 314 -17.30 5.68 -14.75
N LYS A 315 -17.89 6.56 -15.57
CA LYS A 315 -18.87 6.15 -16.59
C LYS A 315 -18.26 5.21 -17.63
N THR A 316 -17.03 5.44 -18.07
CA THR A 316 -16.34 4.53 -18.99
C THR A 316 -16.02 3.19 -18.34
N SER A 317 -15.58 3.18 -17.08
CA SER A 317 -15.35 1.94 -16.30
C SER A 317 -16.62 1.11 -16.16
N LEU A 318 -17.74 1.74 -15.80
CA LEU A 318 -19.04 1.07 -15.69
C LEU A 318 -19.55 0.50 -17.02
N ARG A 319 -19.33 1.22 -18.13
CA ARG A 319 -19.63 0.71 -19.48
C ARG A 319 -18.74 -0.47 -19.85
N HIS A 320 -17.46 -0.41 -19.52
CA HIS A 320 -16.53 -1.52 -19.73
C HIS A 320 -16.96 -2.76 -18.90
N ARG A 321 -17.40 -2.55 -17.66
CA ARG A 321 -17.93 -3.63 -16.81
C ARG A 321 -19.19 -4.29 -17.39
N ASP A 322 -20.07 -3.52 -18.04
CA ASP A 322 -21.22 -4.07 -18.76
C ASP A 322 -20.80 -4.94 -19.95
N ILE A 323 -19.70 -4.62 -20.64
CA ILE A 323 -19.16 -5.41 -21.75
C ILE A 323 -18.53 -6.70 -21.24
N VAL A 324 -17.71 -6.62 -20.18
CA VAL A 324 -17.08 -7.78 -19.55
C VAL A 324 -18.13 -8.71 -18.92
N GLY A 325 -19.28 -8.16 -18.51
CA GLY A 325 -20.36 -8.89 -17.87
C GLY A 325 -20.07 -9.20 -16.40
N HIS A 326 -20.96 -9.95 -15.76
CA HIS A 326 -20.77 -10.41 -14.39
C HIS A 326 -19.70 -11.50 -14.35
N VAL A 327 -18.52 -11.17 -13.82
CA VAL A 327 -17.47 -12.14 -13.54
C VAL A 327 -17.78 -12.81 -12.19
N GLN A 328 -17.81 -14.14 -12.18
CA GLN A 328 -18.10 -14.91 -10.98
C GLN A 328 -16.92 -14.82 -9.99
N HIS A 329 -17.17 -14.33 -8.78
CA HIS A 329 -16.18 -14.38 -7.69
C HIS A 329 -16.42 -15.60 -6.80
N GLY A 330 -15.53 -16.60 -6.89
CA GLY A 330 -15.51 -17.78 -6.02
C GLY A 330 -16.42 -18.93 -6.46
N ARG A 331 -16.82 -19.78 -5.50
CA ARG A 331 -17.57 -21.04 -5.75
C ARG A 331 -19.09 -20.88 -5.85
N ASN A 332 -19.62 -19.67 -5.84
CA ASN A 332 -21.07 -19.45 -5.94
C ASN A 332 -21.53 -19.73 -7.38
N GLY A 333 -22.60 -20.51 -7.56
CA GLY A 333 -23.14 -20.84 -8.89
C GLY A 333 -23.64 -19.62 -9.65
N LEU A 334 -23.74 -19.76 -10.98
CA LEU A 334 -24.30 -18.74 -11.88
C LEU A 334 -25.66 -18.25 -11.38
N GLY A 335 -25.81 -16.93 -11.20
CA GLY A 335 -27.07 -16.29 -10.79
C GLY A 335 -27.32 -16.15 -9.28
N MET A 336 -26.35 -16.46 -8.41
CA MET A 336 -26.52 -16.29 -6.95
C MET A 336 -26.16 -14.90 -6.41
N GLU A 337 -25.44 -14.07 -7.15
CA GLU A 337 -25.13 -12.71 -6.72
C GLU A 337 -26.31 -11.76 -7.03
N ALA A 338 -26.62 -10.86 -6.09
CA ALA A 338 -27.66 -9.87 -6.27
C ALA A 338 -27.37 -9.09 -7.56
N THR A 339 -28.30 -9.13 -8.50
CA THR A 339 -28.26 -8.41 -9.78
C THR A 339 -28.24 -6.92 -9.51
N THR A 340 -27.07 -6.34 -9.25
CA THR A 340 -26.87 -4.91 -9.49
C THR A 340 -27.20 -4.68 -10.96
N PRO A 341 -28.13 -3.77 -11.29
CA PRO A 341 -28.48 -3.54 -12.68
C PRO A 341 -27.23 -3.13 -13.46
N THR A 342 -27.03 -3.74 -14.62
CA THR A 342 -26.04 -3.28 -15.60
C THR A 342 -26.24 -1.79 -15.86
N TRP A 343 -25.16 -1.03 -16.06
CA TRP A 343 -25.20 0.42 -16.26
C TRP A 343 -26.24 0.84 -17.31
N GLN A 344 -26.38 0.06 -18.38
CA GLN A 344 -27.38 0.27 -19.42
C GLN A 344 -28.84 0.15 -18.93
N LYS A 345 -29.12 -0.80 -18.03
CA LYS A 345 -30.48 -1.10 -17.51
C LYS A 345 -30.80 -0.35 -16.21
N ALA A 346 -29.83 0.33 -15.61
CA ALA A 346 -30.00 1.11 -14.39
C ALA A 346 -30.82 2.38 -14.63
N THR A 347 -31.68 2.72 -13.68
CA THR A 347 -32.44 3.97 -13.63
C THR A 347 -31.50 5.18 -13.44
N PRO A 348 -31.95 6.42 -13.72
CA PRO A 348 -31.11 7.60 -13.49
C PRO A 348 -30.62 7.78 -12.05
N ALA A 349 -31.41 7.36 -11.06
CA ALA A 349 -31.01 7.39 -9.65
C ALA A 349 -29.91 6.35 -9.35
N GLU A 350 -30.08 5.13 -9.84
CA GLU A 350 -29.09 4.04 -9.69
C GLU A 350 -27.78 4.37 -10.41
N ARG A 351 -27.85 4.94 -11.63
CA ARG A 351 -26.66 5.39 -12.36
C ARG A 351 -25.85 6.41 -11.57
N ARG A 352 -26.50 7.38 -10.91
CA ARG A 352 -25.79 8.33 -10.04
C ARG A 352 -25.10 7.62 -8.88
N HIS A 353 -25.77 6.66 -8.25
CA HIS A 353 -25.18 5.87 -7.16
C HIS A 353 -23.97 5.05 -7.63
N MET A 354 -24.11 4.35 -8.77
CA MET A 354 -23.04 3.55 -9.36
C MET A 354 -21.81 4.39 -9.72
N VAL A 355 -22.00 5.60 -10.27
CA VAL A 355 -20.86 6.50 -10.56
C VAL A 355 -20.16 6.90 -9.28
N VAL A 356 -20.89 7.28 -8.23
CA VAL A 356 -20.28 7.66 -6.95
C VAL A 356 -19.53 6.49 -6.31
N GLU A 357 -20.10 5.30 -6.38
CA GLU A 357 -19.46 4.08 -5.88
C GLU A 357 -18.20 3.73 -6.69
N GLU A 358 -18.25 3.83 -8.01
CA GLU A 358 -17.12 3.56 -8.90
C GLU A 358 -15.98 4.57 -8.70
N VAL A 359 -16.27 5.87 -8.56
CA VAL A 359 -15.25 6.88 -8.23
C VAL A 359 -14.61 6.56 -6.89
N ARG A 360 -15.40 6.18 -5.87
CA ARG A 360 -14.85 5.76 -4.57
C ARG A 360 -13.98 4.50 -4.70
N HIS A 361 -14.39 3.55 -5.53
CA HIS A 361 -13.64 2.32 -5.78
C HIS A 361 -12.30 2.62 -6.47
N GLN A 362 -12.27 3.48 -7.49
CA GLN A 362 -11.04 3.90 -8.17
C GLN A 362 -10.08 4.63 -7.23
N GLU A 363 -10.59 5.57 -6.43
CA GLU A 363 -9.81 6.26 -5.40
C GLU A 363 -9.25 5.30 -4.35
N GLU A 364 -10.06 4.33 -3.91
CA GLU A 364 -9.61 3.32 -2.96
C GLU A 364 -8.57 2.37 -3.57
N ALA A 365 -8.71 2.02 -4.85
CA ALA A 365 -7.74 1.23 -5.59
C ALA A 365 -6.39 1.97 -5.71
N ALA A 366 -6.42 3.28 -5.99
CA ALA A 366 -5.21 4.12 -6.02
C ALA A 366 -4.55 4.21 -4.64
N ARG A 367 -5.33 4.36 -3.56
CA ARG A 367 -4.82 4.31 -2.18
C ARG A 367 -4.21 2.95 -1.86
N CYS A 368 -4.87 1.86 -2.25
CA CYS A 368 -4.37 0.50 -2.07
C CYS A 368 -3.07 0.28 -2.83
N ALA A 369 -2.97 0.72 -4.08
CA ALA A 369 -1.75 0.62 -4.89
C ALA A 369 -0.59 1.38 -4.23
N LYS A 370 -0.84 2.61 -3.76
CA LYS A 370 0.15 3.38 -2.99
C LYS A 370 0.53 2.67 -1.70
N ALA A 371 -0.43 2.15 -0.95
CA ALA A 371 -0.14 1.41 0.29
C ALA A 371 0.72 0.17 0.01
N VAL A 372 0.42 -0.61 -1.03
CA VAL A 372 1.21 -1.80 -1.41
C VAL A 372 2.65 -1.42 -1.79
N SER A 373 2.86 -0.27 -2.43
CA SER A 373 4.20 0.22 -2.77
C SER A 373 5.06 0.58 -1.55
N GLN A 374 4.45 0.79 -0.37
CA GLN A 374 5.16 1.15 0.86
C GLN A 374 5.60 -0.10 1.62
N ALA A 375 6.88 -0.46 1.54
CA ALA A 375 7.41 -1.70 2.12
C ALA A 375 7.18 -1.84 3.65
N GLN A 376 7.22 -0.74 4.41
CA GLN A 376 7.00 -0.75 5.87
C GLN A 376 5.57 -0.36 6.24
N GLN A 377 5.11 0.84 5.84
CA GLN A 377 3.79 1.37 6.21
C GLN A 377 2.65 0.58 5.55
N GLY A 378 2.91 -0.08 4.43
CA GLY A 378 1.96 -0.90 3.68
C GLY A 378 1.81 -2.34 4.15
N ARG A 379 2.57 -2.79 5.17
CA ARG A 379 2.59 -4.21 5.59
C ARG A 379 1.21 -4.75 5.99
N TRP A 380 0.32 -3.90 6.49
CA TRP A 380 -1.05 -4.28 6.83
C TRP A 380 -1.86 -4.79 5.64
N MET A 381 -1.49 -4.44 4.40
CA MET A 381 -2.11 -4.99 3.18
C MET A 381 -1.85 -6.49 3.01
N LYS A 382 -0.80 -7.03 3.63
CA LYS A 382 -0.42 -8.45 3.55
C LYS A 382 -1.10 -9.30 4.63
N TRP A 383 -1.89 -8.72 5.53
CA TRP A 383 -2.51 -9.47 6.62
C TRP A 383 -3.68 -10.30 6.11
N GLU A 384 -3.49 -11.61 6.11
CA GLU A 384 -4.52 -12.57 5.74
C GLU A 384 -5.28 -13.09 6.97
N GLY A 385 -6.51 -13.55 6.77
CA GLY A 385 -7.27 -14.21 7.84
C GLY A 385 -7.75 -13.30 8.97
N VAL A 386 -7.55 -11.99 8.90
CA VAL A 386 -8.06 -11.01 9.87
C VAL A 386 -9.38 -10.37 9.44
N GLU A 387 -10.20 -10.00 10.43
CA GLU A 387 -11.40 -9.20 10.23
C GLU A 387 -11.07 -7.72 10.05
N ARG A 388 -11.82 -7.04 9.18
CA ARG A 388 -11.65 -5.59 8.98
C ARG A 388 -12.09 -4.84 10.23
N ARG A 389 -11.16 -4.17 10.88
CA ARG A 389 -11.45 -3.25 11.99
C ARG A 389 -12.05 -1.97 11.45
N ARG A 390 -13.31 -1.69 11.78
CA ARG A 390 -13.99 -0.42 11.47
C ARG A 390 -14.04 0.43 12.73
N ILE A 391 -13.47 1.63 12.66
CA ILE A 391 -13.55 2.63 13.72
C ILE A 391 -14.52 3.70 13.24
N THR A 392 -15.58 3.96 14.00
CA THR A 392 -16.54 5.02 13.65
C THR A 392 -16.02 6.39 14.08
N TRP A 393 -16.53 7.47 13.49
CA TRP A 393 -16.21 8.83 13.92
C TRP A 393 -16.50 9.05 15.40
N SER A 394 -17.64 8.58 15.89
CA SER A 394 -17.99 8.69 17.32
C SER A 394 -16.98 8.00 18.23
N GLU A 395 -16.48 6.83 17.82
CA GLU A 395 -15.44 6.11 18.56
C GLU A 395 -14.13 6.88 18.54
N LEU A 396 -13.73 7.39 17.38
CA LEU A 396 -12.51 8.17 17.20
C LEU A 396 -12.51 9.43 18.10
N TRP A 397 -13.63 10.17 18.13
CA TRP A 397 -13.80 11.34 18.99
C TRP A 397 -13.86 11.00 20.48
N SER A 398 -14.33 9.81 20.84
CA SER A 398 -14.37 9.35 22.24
C SER A 398 -13.04 8.79 22.76
N MET A 399 -12.06 8.57 21.87
CA MET A 399 -10.76 8.00 22.25
C MET A 399 -9.85 9.07 22.86
N GLU A 400 -9.13 8.69 23.92
CA GLU A 400 -8.03 9.49 24.43
C GLU A 400 -6.96 9.71 23.34
N ALA A 401 -6.37 10.91 23.28
CA ALA A 401 -5.39 11.28 22.27
C ALA A 401 -4.18 10.33 22.20
N SER A 402 -3.70 9.86 23.36
CA SER A 402 -2.60 8.89 23.47
C SER A 402 -2.95 7.56 22.79
N ARG A 403 -4.15 7.03 23.09
CA ARG A 403 -4.69 5.80 22.54
C ARG A 403 -4.97 5.90 21.04
N LEU A 404 -5.51 7.04 20.58
CA LEU A 404 -5.76 7.31 19.17
C LEU A 404 -4.44 7.32 18.38
N SER A 405 -3.45 8.07 18.88
CA SER A 405 -2.10 8.13 18.33
C SER A 405 -1.48 6.73 18.25
N PHE A 406 -1.57 5.95 19.32
CA PHE A 406 -1.10 4.56 19.32
C PHE A 406 -1.81 3.71 18.27
N THR A 407 -3.15 3.73 18.24
CA THR A 407 -3.95 2.88 17.35
C THR A 407 -3.62 3.13 15.88
N ILE A 408 -3.50 4.40 15.48
CA ILE A 408 -3.17 4.75 14.10
C ILE A 408 -1.71 4.42 13.79
N ARG A 409 -0.78 4.93 14.60
CA ARG A 409 0.67 4.82 14.33
C ARG A 409 1.18 3.39 14.44
N ALA A 410 0.58 2.55 15.29
CA ALA A 410 0.94 1.15 15.40
C ALA A 410 0.66 0.39 14.10
N VAL A 411 -0.46 0.65 13.42
CA VAL A 411 -0.82 -0.03 12.17
C VAL A 411 0.22 0.24 11.07
N TYR A 412 0.62 1.51 10.92
CA TYR A 412 1.59 1.93 9.91
C TYR A 412 3.05 1.82 10.36
N ASP A 413 3.32 1.28 11.54
CA ASP A 413 4.68 1.14 12.10
C ASP A 413 5.46 2.46 12.20
N VAL A 414 4.75 3.56 12.50
CA VAL A 414 5.30 4.93 12.65
C VAL A 414 5.27 5.40 14.12
N LEU A 415 5.27 4.45 15.05
CA LEU A 415 5.49 4.77 16.46
C LEU A 415 6.97 5.08 16.72
N PRO A 416 7.31 5.96 17.68
CA PRO A 416 8.69 6.27 18.04
C PRO A 416 9.31 5.10 18.82
N SER A 417 9.53 3.99 18.12
CA SER A 417 10.32 2.84 18.59
C SER A 417 11.80 3.18 18.45
N PRO A 418 12.70 2.64 19.30
CA PRO A 418 14.13 2.91 19.17
C PRO A 418 14.67 2.68 17.75
N THR A 419 14.21 1.64 17.04
CA THR A 419 14.59 1.44 15.63
C THR A 419 14.08 2.56 14.70
N ASN A 420 12.86 3.05 14.89
CA ASN A 420 12.35 4.17 14.09
C ASN A 420 13.03 5.50 14.45
N LEU A 421 13.31 5.74 15.74
CA LEU A 421 14.03 6.92 16.20
C LEU A 421 15.47 6.93 15.68
N HIS A 422 16.12 5.76 15.60
CA HIS A 422 17.40 5.61 14.92
C HIS A 422 17.30 6.01 13.44
N LEU A 423 16.27 5.54 12.73
CA LEU A 423 16.06 5.90 11.32
C LEU A 423 15.74 7.39 11.11
N TRP A 424 15.03 8.03 12.04
CA TRP A 424 14.61 9.43 11.89
C TRP A 424 15.66 10.43 12.38
N TYR A 425 16.40 10.10 13.44
CA TYR A 425 17.27 11.03 14.17
C TYR A 425 18.66 10.46 14.52
N GLY A 426 18.96 9.21 14.15
CA GLY A 426 20.24 8.57 14.50
C GLY A 426 20.38 8.15 15.96
N GLU A 427 19.29 8.11 16.74
CA GLU A 427 19.30 7.65 18.14
C GLU A 427 19.70 6.17 18.31
N GLU A 428 20.02 5.73 19.52
CA GLU A 428 20.38 4.33 19.78
C GLU A 428 19.18 3.38 19.56
N PRO A 429 19.31 2.33 18.72
CA PRO A 429 18.20 1.43 18.39
C PRO A 429 17.90 0.38 19.48
N ALA A 430 18.60 0.41 20.61
CA ALA A 430 18.57 -0.64 21.63
C ALA A 430 17.28 -0.64 22.46
N CYS A 431 16.85 -1.84 22.85
CA CYS A 431 15.75 -2.03 23.79
C CYS A 431 16.19 -1.58 25.20
N PRO A 432 15.43 -0.72 25.89
CA PRO A 432 15.73 -0.33 27.28
C PRO A 432 15.76 -1.50 28.26
N GLN A 433 15.17 -2.64 27.88
CA GLN A 433 15.13 -3.83 28.72
C GLN A 433 16.24 -4.81 28.39
N CYS A 434 16.33 -5.23 27.13
CA CYS A 434 17.20 -6.36 26.73
C CYS A 434 18.36 -5.98 25.81
N ALA A 435 18.58 -4.68 25.55
CA ALA A 435 19.60 -4.11 24.68
C ALA A 435 19.56 -4.53 23.18
N ALA A 436 18.71 -5.48 22.78
CA ALA A 436 18.53 -5.85 21.37
C ALA A 436 17.84 -4.73 20.56
N PRO A 437 18.01 -4.66 19.23
CA PRO A 437 17.30 -3.68 18.39
C PRO A 437 15.77 -3.72 18.59
N ALA A 438 15.21 -2.61 19.05
CA ALA A 438 13.82 -2.53 19.49
C ALA A 438 12.90 -1.93 18.42
N SER A 439 12.45 -2.80 17.51
CA SER A 439 11.30 -2.51 16.65
C SER A 439 9.98 -2.56 17.43
N LEU A 440 8.90 -2.07 16.82
CA LEU A 440 7.57 -2.19 17.42
C LEU A 440 7.17 -3.65 17.68
N LYS A 441 7.52 -4.57 16.75
CA LYS A 441 7.32 -6.03 16.92
C LYS A 441 8.10 -6.55 18.12
N HIS A 442 9.35 -6.12 18.30
CA HIS A 442 10.17 -6.49 19.45
C HIS A 442 9.49 -6.05 20.75
N ILE A 443 9.07 -4.80 20.86
CA ILE A 443 8.48 -4.26 22.10
C ILE A 443 7.16 -4.97 22.44
N LEU A 444 6.28 -5.16 21.44
CA LEU A 444 4.93 -5.66 21.70
C LEU A 444 4.84 -7.19 21.83
N VAL A 445 5.76 -7.96 21.25
CA VAL A 445 5.65 -9.44 21.23
C VAL A 445 7.00 -10.15 21.41
N GLY A 446 8.12 -9.55 21.00
CA GLY A 446 9.39 -10.25 20.85
C GLY A 446 10.43 -10.11 21.97
N CYS A 447 10.24 -9.22 22.94
CA CYS A 447 11.25 -8.96 23.97
C CYS A 447 11.32 -10.10 24.98
N LYS A 448 12.49 -10.75 25.09
CA LYS A 448 12.73 -11.87 26.01
C LYS A 448 12.50 -11.48 27.48
N ILE A 449 12.96 -10.30 27.88
CA ILE A 449 12.81 -9.82 29.27
C ILE A 449 11.34 -9.45 29.57
N SER A 450 10.65 -8.81 28.64
CA SER A 450 9.20 -8.57 28.77
C SER A 450 8.40 -9.87 28.90
N LEU A 451 8.82 -10.94 28.20
CA LEU A 451 8.22 -12.27 28.31
C LEU A 451 8.45 -12.87 29.70
N THR A 452 9.69 -12.88 30.21
CA THR A 452 10.00 -13.43 31.55
C THR A 452 9.35 -12.63 32.68
N GLN A 453 9.17 -11.32 32.48
CA GLN A 453 8.43 -10.45 33.41
C GLN A 453 6.91 -10.71 33.40
N GLY A 454 6.38 -11.48 32.44
CA GLY A 454 4.95 -11.78 32.36
C GLY A 454 4.11 -10.66 31.74
N ARG A 455 4.71 -9.69 31.03
CA ARG A 455 3.99 -8.58 30.38
C ARG A 455 3.01 -9.07 29.32
N TYR A 456 3.47 -9.99 28.48
CA TYR A 456 2.65 -10.57 27.42
C TYR A 456 1.59 -11.52 27.99
N THR A 457 1.91 -12.25 29.05
CA THR A 457 0.95 -13.05 29.82
C THR A 457 -0.16 -12.18 30.41
N TRP A 458 0.18 -11.00 30.94
CA TRP A 458 -0.83 -10.06 31.43
C TRP A 458 -1.78 -9.61 30.33
N ARG A 459 -1.26 -9.21 29.15
CA ARG A 459 -2.11 -8.86 27.99
C ARG A 459 -2.98 -10.03 27.55
N HIS A 460 -2.39 -11.22 27.42
CA HIS A 460 -3.10 -12.44 27.05
C HIS A 460 -4.26 -12.71 28.02
N ASN A 461 -4.01 -12.63 29.33
CA ASN A 461 -5.03 -12.82 30.36
C ASN A 461 -6.15 -11.77 30.28
N GLN A 462 -5.88 -10.52 29.89
CA GLN A 462 -6.95 -9.53 29.68
C GLN A 462 -7.87 -9.94 28.53
N VAL A 463 -7.30 -10.38 27.40
CA VAL A 463 -8.09 -10.85 26.25
C VAL A 463 -8.83 -12.15 26.58
N LEU A 464 -8.20 -13.06 27.32
CA LEU A 464 -8.81 -14.32 27.78
C LEU A 464 -9.99 -14.07 28.72
N LYS A 465 -9.87 -13.13 29.66
CA LYS A 465 -10.99 -12.69 30.52
C LYS A 465 -12.18 -12.20 29.71
N CYS A 466 -11.93 -11.36 28.70
CA CYS A 466 -12.97 -10.86 27.80
C CYS A 466 -13.66 -12.00 27.03
N LEU A 467 -12.88 -12.91 26.42
CA LEU A 467 -13.42 -14.06 25.69
C LEU A 467 -14.24 -14.99 26.61
N ALA A 468 -13.69 -15.32 27.78
CA ALA A 468 -14.32 -16.17 28.77
C ALA A 468 -15.66 -15.59 29.25
N ALA A 469 -15.74 -14.28 29.50
CA ALA A 469 -16.98 -13.63 29.93
C ALA A 469 -18.11 -13.76 28.90
N GLU A 470 -17.79 -13.60 27.61
CA GLU A 470 -18.77 -13.74 26.53
C GLU A 470 -19.24 -15.19 26.36
N LEU A 471 -18.34 -16.17 26.47
CA LEU A 471 -18.70 -17.59 26.41
C LEU A 471 -19.49 -18.03 27.65
N GLU A 472 -19.12 -17.56 28.83
CA GLU A 472 -19.81 -17.87 30.09
C GLU A 472 -21.25 -17.35 30.07
N LYS A 473 -21.44 -16.11 29.62
CA LYS A 473 -22.76 -15.52 29.43
C LYS A 473 -23.65 -16.37 28.53
N ARG A 474 -23.10 -16.93 27.45
CA ARG A 474 -23.84 -17.82 26.55
C ARG A 474 -24.09 -19.19 27.17
N ARG A 475 -23.10 -19.76 27.87
CA ARG A 475 -23.21 -21.04 28.60
C ARG A 475 -24.34 -21.01 29.61
N VAL A 476 -24.35 -20.02 30.51
CA VAL A 476 -25.37 -19.84 31.54
C VAL A 476 -26.76 -19.71 30.91
N LYS A 477 -26.88 -18.88 29.86
CA LYS A 477 -28.15 -18.71 29.13
C LYS A 477 -28.65 -20.03 28.53
N ILE A 478 -27.77 -20.87 27.99
CA ILE A 478 -28.16 -22.14 27.38
C ILE A 478 -28.55 -23.15 28.45
N ASN A 479 -27.76 -23.29 29.51
CA ASN A 479 -28.04 -24.23 30.58
C ASN A 479 -29.35 -23.89 31.32
N SER A 480 -29.77 -22.62 31.34
CA SER A 480 -31.06 -22.21 31.91
C SER A 480 -32.28 -22.44 30.99
N MET A 481 -32.07 -22.84 29.73
CA MET A 481 -33.19 -23.15 28.82
C MET A 481 -33.80 -24.53 29.15
N PRO A 482 -35.09 -24.74 28.88
CA PRO A 482 -35.72 -26.05 29.08
C PRO A 482 -34.98 -27.15 28.29
N PRO A 483 -34.96 -28.40 28.80
CA PRO A 483 -34.43 -29.55 28.10
C PRO A 483 -35.12 -29.68 26.74
N ASN A 484 -34.34 -29.93 25.70
CA ASN A 484 -34.83 -29.92 24.33
C ASN A 484 -35.76 -31.13 24.11
N SER A 485 -37.08 -30.95 24.25
CA SER A 485 -38.09 -31.99 24.03
C SER A 485 -38.53 -32.11 22.57
N GLN A 486 -37.93 -31.34 21.65
CA GLN A 486 -38.18 -31.49 20.22
C GLN A 486 -36.88 -31.73 19.44
N PRO A 487 -36.79 -32.80 18.63
CA PRO A 487 -35.77 -32.89 17.62
C PRO A 487 -35.88 -31.67 16.72
N VAL A 488 -34.75 -31.03 16.40
CA VAL A 488 -34.70 -29.93 15.44
C VAL A 488 -35.38 -30.44 14.17
N ALA A 489 -36.59 -29.96 13.88
CA ALA A 489 -37.34 -30.41 12.72
C ALA A 489 -36.44 -30.23 11.49
N PRO A 490 -36.31 -31.26 10.62
CA PRO A 490 -35.52 -31.13 9.39
C PRO A 490 -36.00 -29.90 8.65
N TRP A 491 -35.08 -29.04 8.23
CA TRP A 491 -35.42 -27.85 7.47
C TRP A 491 -36.11 -28.26 6.18
N LYS A 492 -37.44 -28.19 6.15
CA LYS A 492 -38.24 -28.53 4.98
C LYS A 492 -38.08 -27.38 3.99
N MET A 493 -37.32 -27.61 2.91
CA MET A 493 -37.32 -26.71 1.77
C MET A 493 -38.74 -26.65 1.19
N SER A 494 -39.45 -25.54 1.41
CA SER A 494 -40.69 -25.24 0.71
C SER A 494 -40.34 -24.73 -0.69
N PHE A 495 -40.65 -25.53 -1.71
CA PHE A 495 -40.69 -25.07 -3.09
C PHE A 495 -41.86 -24.10 -3.24
N VAL A 496 -41.57 -22.90 -3.72
CA VAL A 496 -42.58 -21.88 -4.03
C VAL A 496 -42.79 -21.88 -5.54
N ARG A 497 -44.04 -21.85 -6.01
CA ARG A 497 -44.34 -21.82 -7.45
C ARG A 497 -43.90 -20.46 -8.03
N GLY A 498 -43.52 -20.44 -9.31
CA GLY A 498 -43.09 -19.21 -9.99
C GLY A 498 -44.18 -18.14 -9.92
N GLY A 499 -43.86 -16.97 -9.34
CA GLY A 499 -44.77 -15.81 -9.22
C GLY A 499 -45.21 -15.44 -7.80
N GLU A 500 -45.03 -16.32 -6.81
CA GLU A 500 -45.39 -16.01 -5.41
C GLU A 500 -44.28 -15.23 -4.67
N LYS A 501 -44.65 -14.09 -4.07
CA LYS A 501 -43.73 -13.30 -3.23
C LYS A 501 -43.50 -14.01 -1.89
N ARG A 502 -42.23 -14.25 -1.57
CA ARG A 502 -41.80 -14.84 -0.29
C ARG A 502 -42.20 -13.93 0.87
N GLY A 503 -43.08 -14.39 1.76
CA GLY A 503 -43.28 -13.76 3.08
C GLY A 503 -41.98 -13.71 3.88
N SER A 504 -41.85 -12.75 4.81
CA SER A 504 -40.64 -12.57 5.63
C SER A 504 -40.23 -13.89 6.29
N LYS A 505 -39.03 -14.37 5.98
CA LYS A 505 -38.50 -15.64 6.50
C LYS A 505 -38.52 -15.63 8.04
N PRO A 506 -39.10 -16.64 8.72
CA PRO A 506 -38.73 -16.89 10.11
C PRO A 506 -37.24 -17.22 10.15
N ALA A 507 -36.53 -16.66 11.13
CA ALA A 507 -35.10 -16.92 11.30
C ALA A 507 -34.87 -18.43 11.42
N PRO A 508 -33.84 -19.00 10.76
CA PRO A 508 -33.50 -20.39 10.97
C PRO A 508 -33.28 -20.65 12.47
N PRO A 509 -33.71 -21.81 13.00
CA PRO A 509 -33.53 -22.13 14.42
C PRO A 509 -32.07 -21.91 14.80
N GLU A 510 -31.82 -21.34 15.99
CA GLU A 510 -30.49 -21.04 16.54
C GLU A 510 -29.64 -22.33 16.67
N ALA A 511 -29.13 -22.87 15.56
CA ALA A 511 -28.26 -24.04 15.55
C ALA A 511 -26.83 -23.61 15.93
N GLY A 512 -26.62 -23.31 17.20
CA GLY A 512 -25.30 -23.26 17.82
C GLY A 512 -24.92 -24.65 18.34
N ALA A 513 -23.65 -25.03 18.30
CA ALA A 513 -23.22 -26.36 18.73
C ALA A 513 -23.52 -26.65 20.22
N LEU A 514 -23.74 -25.60 21.01
CA LEU A 514 -24.12 -25.64 22.41
C LEU A 514 -25.61 -25.92 22.65
N THR A 515 -26.51 -25.78 21.67
CA THR A 515 -27.94 -26.03 21.90
C THR A 515 -28.28 -27.52 22.06
N VAL A 516 -27.32 -28.40 21.81
CA VAL A 516 -27.46 -29.86 21.91
C VAL A 516 -27.56 -30.36 23.35
N ALA A 517 -27.04 -29.60 24.31
CA ALA A 517 -27.02 -30.00 25.73
C ALA A 517 -27.29 -28.80 26.67
N ARG A 518 -27.51 -29.09 27.95
CA ARG A 518 -27.81 -28.10 29.02
C ARG A 518 -26.90 -28.23 30.24
N ASP A 519 -25.96 -29.16 30.21
CA ASP A 519 -24.99 -29.47 31.26
C ASP A 519 -23.58 -29.00 30.85
N TRP A 520 -23.48 -27.90 30.10
CA TRP A 520 -22.17 -27.40 29.67
C TRP A 520 -21.39 -26.85 30.87
N GLU A 521 -20.19 -27.39 31.07
CA GLU A 521 -19.20 -26.93 32.04
C GLU A 521 -18.05 -26.23 31.33
N MET A 522 -17.52 -25.15 31.93
CA MET A 522 -16.42 -24.37 31.37
C MET A 522 -15.31 -24.16 32.42
N ARG A 523 -14.05 -24.28 32.00
CA ARG A 523 -12.86 -23.91 32.78
C ARG A 523 -11.97 -23.01 31.94
N VAL A 524 -11.32 -22.05 32.60
CA VAL A 524 -10.45 -21.04 31.97
C VAL A 524 -9.15 -20.94 32.76
N ASP A 525 -8.01 -20.88 32.08
CA ASP A 525 -6.68 -20.77 32.70
C ASP A 525 -6.38 -19.32 33.10
N LEU A 526 -7.10 -18.83 34.12
CA LEU A 526 -6.90 -17.50 34.70
C LEU A 526 -6.49 -17.63 36.16
N SER A 527 -5.20 -17.45 36.45
CA SER A 527 -4.61 -17.40 37.81
C SER A 527 -4.63 -18.72 38.60
N GLN A 528 -5.65 -19.56 38.41
CA GLN A 528 -5.73 -20.92 38.93
C GLN A 528 -5.32 -21.88 37.83
N ARG A 529 -4.30 -22.71 38.07
CA ARG A 529 -3.79 -23.69 37.10
C ARG A 529 -4.97 -24.55 36.59
N LEU A 530 -5.36 -24.38 35.33
CA LEU A 530 -6.44 -25.17 34.75
C LEU A 530 -6.07 -26.66 34.80
N ILE A 531 -6.92 -27.45 35.46
CA ILE A 531 -6.83 -28.91 35.46
C ILE A 531 -7.81 -29.43 34.40
N PHE A 532 -7.27 -30.10 33.38
CA PHE A 532 -8.06 -30.71 32.32
C PHE A 532 -8.96 -31.82 32.90
N PRO A 533 -10.24 -31.92 32.50
CA PRO A 533 -11.13 -32.95 33.05
C PRO A 533 -10.62 -34.37 32.74
N SER A 534 -10.30 -35.14 33.79
CA SER A 534 -9.74 -36.50 33.67
C SER A 534 -10.69 -37.49 33.01
N GLU A 535 -12.01 -37.23 33.06
CA GLU A 535 -13.06 -37.97 32.38
C GLU A 535 -12.95 -37.91 30.84
N ILE A 536 -12.30 -36.87 30.31
CA ILE A 536 -12.09 -36.68 28.87
C ILE A 536 -10.75 -37.31 28.48
N ALA A 537 -9.66 -36.88 29.10
CA ALA A 537 -8.32 -37.40 28.90
C ALA A 537 -7.42 -37.02 30.09
N VAL A 538 -6.35 -37.78 30.32
CA VAL A 538 -5.34 -37.44 31.34
C VAL A 538 -4.19 -36.76 30.64
N THR A 539 -4.02 -35.46 30.86
CA THR A 539 -3.00 -34.67 30.16
C THR A 539 -2.36 -33.62 31.05
N ASN A 540 -1.10 -33.31 30.76
CA ASN A 540 -0.37 -32.18 31.34
C ASN A 540 -0.53 -30.90 30.50
N LEU A 541 -1.18 -31.00 29.33
CA LEU A 541 -1.46 -29.84 28.49
C LEU A 541 -2.48 -28.91 29.17
N ARG A 542 -2.27 -27.61 29.00
CA ARG A 542 -3.10 -26.55 29.58
C ARG A 542 -3.61 -25.64 28.48
N PRO A 543 -4.76 -25.98 27.88
CA PRO A 543 -5.47 -25.05 27.02
C PRO A 543 -5.98 -23.87 27.83
N ASP A 544 -6.06 -22.71 27.18
CA ASP A 544 -6.53 -21.47 27.82
C ASP A 544 -8.00 -21.56 28.27
N LEU A 545 -8.82 -22.31 27.54
CA LEU A 545 -10.22 -22.54 27.88
C LEU A 545 -10.70 -23.92 27.41
N VAL A 546 -11.48 -24.59 28.26
CA VAL A 546 -12.13 -25.88 27.95
C VAL A 546 -13.61 -25.77 28.25
N LEU A 547 -14.45 -26.16 27.30
CA LEU A 547 -15.91 -26.19 27.43
C LEU A 547 -16.41 -27.59 27.05
N TRP A 548 -17.10 -28.30 27.92
CA TRP A 548 -17.54 -29.67 27.66
C TRP A 548 -18.93 -29.97 28.23
N SER A 549 -19.55 -31.03 27.74
CA SER A 549 -20.81 -31.56 28.23
C SER A 549 -20.72 -33.09 28.32
N LYS A 550 -21.08 -33.63 29.49
CA LYS A 550 -21.02 -35.08 29.75
C LYS A 550 -22.17 -35.80 29.04
N SER A 551 -23.35 -35.20 29.03
CA SER A 551 -24.55 -35.78 28.41
C SER A 551 -24.40 -36.04 26.92
N CYS A 552 -23.78 -35.12 26.17
CA CYS A 552 -23.56 -35.27 24.72
C CYS A 552 -22.13 -35.66 24.34
N ARG A 553 -21.29 -35.96 25.35
CA ARG A 553 -19.88 -36.33 25.21
C ARG A 553 -19.12 -35.44 24.22
N ARG A 554 -19.26 -34.12 24.34
CA ARG A 554 -18.60 -33.14 23.45
C ARG A 554 -17.69 -32.22 24.23
N VAL A 555 -16.52 -31.92 23.68
CA VAL A 555 -15.54 -30.99 24.26
C VAL A 555 -14.99 -30.03 23.22
N PHE A 556 -14.87 -28.77 23.61
CA PHE A 556 -14.20 -27.71 22.88
C PHE A 556 -12.94 -27.32 23.65
N ILE A 557 -11.80 -27.41 22.97
CA ILE A 557 -10.49 -27.01 23.48
C ILE A 557 -10.13 -25.71 22.78
N VAL A 558 -10.06 -24.61 23.51
CA VAL A 558 -9.80 -23.27 22.97
C VAL A 558 -8.44 -22.77 23.44
N GLU A 559 -7.62 -22.32 22.50
CA GLU A 559 -6.26 -21.87 22.74
C GLU A 559 -6.10 -20.45 22.15
N LEU A 560 -5.92 -19.45 23.00
CA LEU A 560 -5.81 -18.04 22.65
C LEU A 560 -4.35 -17.60 22.44
N THR A 561 -4.10 -16.69 21.50
CA THR A 561 -2.71 -16.44 21.06
C THR A 561 -2.21 -15.01 20.89
N VAL A 562 -2.86 -13.91 21.24
CA VAL A 562 -2.36 -12.52 20.99
C VAL A 562 -1.01 -12.26 20.23
N PRO A 563 -0.89 -12.55 18.91
CA PRO A 563 0.40 -12.52 18.20
C PRO A 563 0.63 -11.18 17.50
N TRP A 564 1.76 -11.05 16.81
CA TRP A 564 1.91 -10.07 15.72
C TRP A 564 1.02 -10.49 14.55
N GLU A 565 0.37 -9.55 13.87
CA GLU A 565 -0.70 -9.84 12.90
C GLU A 565 -0.23 -10.74 11.74
N GLU A 566 1.02 -10.57 11.28
CA GLU A 566 1.61 -11.40 10.22
C GLU A 566 1.81 -12.86 10.65
N ALA A 567 1.90 -13.14 11.96
CA ALA A 567 2.12 -14.47 12.50
C ALA A 567 0.82 -15.22 12.84
N ILE A 568 -0.36 -14.66 12.51
CA ILE A 568 -1.65 -15.29 12.83
C ILE A 568 -1.81 -16.65 12.12
N GLY A 569 -1.41 -16.74 10.84
CA GLY A 569 -1.51 -17.99 10.08
C GLY A 569 -0.63 -19.10 10.65
N GLU A 570 0.65 -18.81 10.88
CA GLU A 570 1.62 -19.75 11.46
C GLU A 570 1.20 -20.19 12.87
N ALA A 571 0.73 -19.26 13.71
CA ALA A 571 0.25 -19.54 15.05
C ALA A 571 -0.92 -20.53 15.07
N TYR A 572 -1.86 -20.39 14.13
CA TYR A 572 -3.01 -21.28 14.00
C TYR A 572 -2.58 -22.72 13.71
N GLU A 573 -1.70 -22.92 12.73
CA GLU A 573 -1.27 -24.26 12.30
C GLU A 573 -0.49 -24.99 13.41
N TRP A 574 0.48 -24.31 14.02
CA TRP A 574 1.29 -24.89 15.08
C TRP A 574 0.47 -25.28 16.31
N LYS A 575 -0.49 -24.43 16.72
CA LYS A 575 -1.36 -24.70 17.89
C LYS A 575 -2.36 -25.81 17.62
N ARG A 576 -2.88 -25.91 16.40
CA ARG A 576 -3.76 -27.02 16.01
C ARG A 576 -3.03 -28.36 16.14
N LEU A 577 -1.78 -28.43 15.69
CA LEU A 577 -0.95 -29.64 15.77
C LEU A 577 -0.62 -30.01 17.23
N ARG A 578 -0.35 -29.02 18.09
CA ARG A 578 -0.06 -29.25 19.52
C ARG A 578 -1.12 -30.06 20.26
N TYR A 579 -2.39 -29.90 19.90
CA TYR A 579 -3.52 -30.58 20.53
C TYR A 579 -4.05 -31.79 19.74
N ALA A 580 -3.42 -32.16 18.63
CA ALA A 580 -3.89 -33.25 17.77
C ALA A 580 -3.90 -34.60 18.51
N ASN A 581 -2.83 -34.92 19.23
CA ASN A 581 -2.73 -36.18 20.00
C ASN A 581 -3.77 -36.23 21.13
N LEU A 582 -3.97 -35.10 21.84
CA LEU A 582 -4.98 -35.01 22.90
C LEU A 582 -6.40 -35.19 22.34
N ALA A 583 -6.68 -34.62 21.17
CA ALA A 583 -7.96 -34.78 20.50
C ALA A 583 -8.18 -36.25 20.10
N ALA A 584 -7.18 -36.90 19.49
CA ALA A 584 -7.26 -38.31 19.10
C ALA A 584 -7.48 -39.25 20.31
N GLU A 585 -6.82 -39.00 21.44
CA GLU A 585 -7.02 -39.79 22.66
C GLU A 585 -8.45 -39.66 23.20
N ALA A 586 -8.96 -38.44 23.27
CA ALA A 586 -10.32 -38.18 23.73
C ALA A 586 -11.38 -38.74 22.77
N GLU A 587 -11.14 -38.66 21.45
CA GLU A 587 -11.97 -39.31 20.44
C GLU A 587 -11.97 -40.83 20.56
N GLY A 588 -10.81 -41.45 20.81
CA GLY A 588 -10.68 -42.88 21.10
C GLY A 588 -11.44 -43.31 22.34
N ARG A 589 -11.60 -42.41 23.33
CA ARG A 589 -12.45 -42.63 24.51
C ARG A 589 -13.94 -42.41 24.23
N GLY A 590 -14.34 -41.97 23.04
CA GLY A 590 -15.74 -41.75 22.63
C GLY A 590 -16.24 -40.32 22.81
N TRP A 591 -15.36 -39.33 22.92
CA TRP A 591 -15.72 -37.91 22.96
C TRP A 591 -15.66 -37.27 21.57
N SER A 592 -16.59 -36.36 21.26
CA SER A 592 -16.51 -35.48 20.11
C SER A 592 -15.66 -34.26 20.45
N VAL A 593 -14.45 -34.16 19.88
CA VAL A 593 -13.50 -33.09 20.19
C VAL A 593 -13.46 -32.04 19.09
N LYS A 594 -13.43 -30.76 19.47
CA LYS A 594 -13.13 -29.65 18.57
C LYS A 594 -12.05 -28.76 19.16
N VAL A 595 -10.89 -28.72 18.49
CA VAL A 595 -9.78 -27.82 18.85
C VAL A 595 -9.92 -26.50 18.08
N TRP A 596 -9.88 -25.40 18.82
CA TRP A 596 -10.03 -24.03 18.32
C TRP A 596 -8.84 -23.16 18.74
N PRO A 597 -7.78 -23.11 17.94
CA PRO A 597 -6.82 -22.03 18.02
C PRO A 597 -7.51 -20.73 17.62
N VAL A 598 -7.41 -19.71 18.48
CA VAL A 598 -7.99 -18.40 18.29
C VAL A 598 -6.95 -17.31 18.48
N GLU A 599 -6.91 -16.39 17.52
CA GLU A 599 -5.90 -15.33 17.48
C GLU A 599 -6.56 -13.96 17.51
N VAL A 600 -5.97 -13.05 18.27
CA VAL A 600 -6.35 -11.62 18.28
C VAL A 600 -5.05 -10.84 18.18
N GLY A 601 -4.74 -10.24 17.04
CA GLY A 601 -3.52 -9.48 16.85
C GLY A 601 -3.30 -8.43 17.94
N CYS A 602 -2.04 -8.23 18.33
CA CYS A 602 -1.67 -7.31 19.40
C CYS A 602 -2.11 -5.85 19.15
N ARG A 603 -2.32 -5.47 17.90
CA ARG A 603 -2.85 -4.15 17.47
C ARG A 603 -4.39 -4.11 17.43
N GLY A 604 -5.06 -5.17 17.86
CA GLY A 604 -6.51 -5.27 17.96
C GLY A 604 -7.21 -5.79 16.70
N PHE A 605 -6.54 -6.60 15.87
CA PHE A 605 -7.15 -7.24 14.70
C PHE A 605 -7.55 -8.67 15.02
N VAL A 606 -8.85 -8.95 15.06
CA VAL A 606 -9.38 -10.27 15.41
C VAL A 606 -9.34 -11.19 14.19
N SER A 607 -8.89 -12.43 14.38
CA SER A 607 -8.88 -13.45 13.32
C SER A 607 -10.28 -13.94 12.95
N ARG A 608 -10.42 -14.44 11.72
CA ARG A 608 -11.64 -15.10 11.24
C ARG A 608 -11.95 -16.38 12.02
N THR A 609 -10.95 -17.07 12.58
CA THR A 609 -11.09 -18.26 13.43
C THR A 609 -11.81 -17.92 14.73
N THR A 610 -11.45 -16.82 15.40
CA THR A 610 -12.18 -16.28 16.56
C THR A 610 -13.64 -15.96 16.22
N THR A 611 -13.88 -15.32 15.07
CA THR A 611 -15.25 -15.02 14.59
C THR A 611 -16.04 -16.30 14.30
N LYS A 612 -15.41 -17.36 13.77
CA LYS A 612 -16.05 -18.67 13.55
C LYS A 612 -16.38 -19.36 14.88
N LEU A 613 -15.47 -19.34 15.86
CA LEU A 613 -15.73 -19.88 17.20
C LEU A 613 -16.98 -19.23 17.82
N LEU A 614 -17.09 -17.90 17.79
CA LEU A 614 -18.26 -17.19 18.33
C LEU A 614 -19.56 -17.67 17.66
N LYS A 615 -19.57 -17.86 16.32
CA LYS A 615 -20.74 -18.38 15.59
C LYS A 615 -21.09 -19.81 15.98
N GLU A 616 -20.07 -20.66 16.16
CA GLU A 616 -20.22 -22.06 16.59
C GLU A 616 -20.84 -22.14 17.99
N MET A 617 -20.43 -21.23 18.89
CA MET A 617 -20.99 -21.08 20.24
C MET A 617 -22.40 -20.45 20.24
N GLY A 618 -22.93 -20.08 19.07
CA GLY A 618 -24.25 -19.47 18.93
C GLY A 618 -24.30 -17.96 19.18
N ILE A 619 -23.14 -17.29 19.28
CA ILE A 619 -23.04 -15.83 19.36
C ILE A 619 -23.03 -15.29 17.93
N ARG A 620 -24.13 -14.65 17.52
CA ARG A 620 -24.35 -14.18 16.14
C ARG A 620 -24.86 -12.73 16.11
N GLY A 621 -24.83 -12.12 14.93
CA GLY A 621 -25.42 -10.80 14.70
C GLY A 621 -24.77 -9.69 15.52
N GLN A 622 -25.58 -8.89 16.22
CA GLN A 622 -25.10 -7.75 17.01
C GLN A 622 -24.22 -8.18 18.19
N ALA A 623 -24.56 -9.29 18.87
CA ALA A 623 -23.77 -9.82 19.97
C ALA A 623 -22.37 -10.23 19.50
N GLN A 624 -22.28 -10.86 18.32
CA GLN A 624 -20.99 -11.19 17.72
C GLN A 624 -20.15 -9.95 17.41
N ARG A 625 -20.74 -8.94 16.76
CA ARG A 625 -20.02 -7.70 16.43
C ARG A 625 -19.52 -7.00 17.69
N ARG A 626 -20.31 -7.01 18.76
CA ARG A 626 -19.93 -6.47 20.06
C ARG A 626 -18.75 -7.24 20.67
N ALA A 627 -18.84 -8.57 20.74
CA ALA A 627 -17.77 -9.41 21.28
C ALA A 627 -16.45 -9.24 20.50
N VAL A 628 -16.50 -9.23 19.16
CA VAL A 628 -15.31 -8.98 18.32
C VAL A 628 -14.72 -7.59 18.60
N LYS A 629 -15.56 -6.57 18.75
CA LYS A 629 -15.11 -5.20 19.05
C LYS A 629 -14.48 -5.10 20.44
N GLU A 630 -15.05 -5.76 21.45
CA GLU A 630 -14.51 -5.78 22.82
C GLU A 630 -13.18 -6.54 22.89
N LEU A 631 -13.04 -7.68 22.21
CA LEU A 631 -11.78 -8.41 22.09
C LEU A 631 -10.69 -7.58 21.40
N ALA A 632 -11.04 -6.93 20.29
CA ALA A 632 -10.15 -6.04 19.56
C ALA A 632 -9.67 -4.88 20.44
N ALA A 633 -10.59 -4.21 21.13
CA ALA A 633 -10.29 -3.09 22.01
C ALA A 633 -9.42 -3.52 23.20
N THR A 634 -9.71 -4.67 23.81
CA THR A 634 -8.94 -5.20 24.95
C THR A 634 -7.50 -5.50 24.57
N ALA A 635 -7.28 -6.13 23.41
CA ALA A 635 -5.94 -6.43 22.90
C ALA A 635 -5.15 -5.14 22.59
N GLU A 636 -5.78 -4.18 21.91
CA GLU A 636 -5.17 -2.89 21.57
C GLU A 636 -4.85 -2.05 22.81
N GLN A 637 -5.78 -1.89 23.74
CA GLN A 637 -5.56 -1.12 24.98
C GLN A 637 -4.47 -1.75 25.84
N SER A 638 -4.47 -3.07 25.97
CA SER A 638 -3.44 -3.78 26.72
C SER A 638 -2.07 -3.61 26.06
N SER A 639 -1.98 -3.65 24.72
CA SER A 639 -0.73 -3.36 24.00
C SER A 639 -0.31 -1.90 24.10
N HIS A 640 -1.25 -0.96 24.10
CA HIS A 640 -0.97 0.45 24.34
C HIS A 640 -0.37 0.65 25.74
N TRP A 641 -0.89 -0.03 26.75
CA TRP A 641 -0.32 0.01 28.09
C TRP A 641 1.11 -0.54 28.14
N LEU A 642 1.36 -1.69 27.48
CA LEU A 642 2.72 -2.22 27.34
C LEU A 642 3.66 -1.25 26.63
N TRP A 643 3.15 -0.56 25.60
CA TRP A 643 3.90 0.47 24.88
C TRP A 643 4.27 1.66 25.76
N LEU A 644 3.34 2.17 26.57
CA LEU A 644 3.62 3.26 27.53
C LEU A 644 4.67 2.82 28.55
N LYS A 645 4.61 1.56 28.99
CA LYS A 645 5.51 0.98 30.00
C LYS A 645 6.80 0.38 29.45
N ARG A 646 7.11 0.59 28.16
CA ARG A 646 8.27 -0.03 27.49
C ARG A 646 9.64 0.34 28.09
N ARG A 647 9.72 1.50 28.76
CA ARG A 647 10.94 1.98 29.44
C ARG A 647 11.04 1.56 30.90
N ASP A 648 9.93 1.13 31.51
CA ASP A 648 9.90 0.72 32.92
C ASP A 648 10.66 -0.61 33.06
N ILE A 649 11.63 -0.66 33.97
CA ILE A 649 12.49 -1.83 34.20
C ILE A 649 11.73 -2.90 34.98
N SER A 650 10.92 -2.51 35.96
CA SER A 650 10.11 -3.42 36.77
C SER A 650 8.70 -3.57 36.20
N TRP A 651 8.13 -4.77 36.34
CA TRP A 651 6.74 -5.06 35.99
C TRP A 651 6.01 -5.55 37.24
N ALA A 652 5.26 -4.65 37.88
CA ALA A 652 4.27 -5.02 38.87
C ALA A 652 2.91 -5.01 38.18
N ALA A 653 2.36 -6.19 37.89
CA ALA A 653 0.99 -6.31 37.45
C ALA A 653 0.09 -5.86 38.61
N LYS A 654 -0.49 -4.65 38.51
CA LYS A 654 -1.60 -4.25 39.39
C LYS A 654 -2.88 -4.95 38.97
#